data_AF-A0A916FVY8-F1
#
_entry.id   AF-A0A916FVY8-F1
#
_cell.length_a   1.000
_cell.length_b   1.000
_cell.length_c   1.000
_cell.angle_alpha   90.00
_cell.angle_beta   90.00
_cell.angle_gamma   90.00
#
_symmetry.space_group_name_H-M   'P 1'
#
loop_
_entity.id
_entity.type
_entity.pdbx_description
1 polymer ?
#
loop_
_entity_poly.entity_id
_entity_poly.type
_entity_poly.pdbx_seq_one_letter_code
_entity_poly.pdbx_strand_id
1 'polypeptide(L)'
;MKNQNTHILLSSLLIAAIGFSIPVHAALTDIANGPLVSSTNTVKPNILFLLDDSGSMGWDRMSPDTLQNTNDDTNYCYENAAYNGVYYDPAITYTLPVDSTGVDYPNANFTAAKNDGFCTGSCSTSDLRSNFRYGGSNSNSLGPTQAFYYRYNGASAPAKGVCYPNTSYTKVLISAGTSEAQNFANWYSYYRTRILSMKSAVGLAFKDIDDSYRVGFDVISNWNNASLKQHITDFDDATKNNWYTSVYGVDPSGATPLRMALAKAGRIFAGKSGVDPMQYSCQPNFTILTTDGLWNEDITPKQIDGTTDIGNQDGTADRPMFDGATASSANPPSNAISAYMSDNGHKMALGLSRSNPDFRRCYNLGANAYFCRGSGSDNPVVNQSSVTDASGTTWYLVSSVSGGANCITNRTAFGRGYSTSYGACPSTTGVTGGSSNSLADVAMYYYQTDLRTPALNNCAGTPVPPANKKYPLCTSDNPDPSNNVPRDATNIYLNSFQHMVTFTLGLGVNGTLQYSSDYLGGGSADYNAIKAGTKDWPTPVRNDPTTVDDLWHAAVNGRGQYFSAQDSASLVSALGAAIRGINDLTGAASAASVSSLKPTSGDNYVYAAAYNSGDWSGDMLQYTIDPDTAAVSADASWAAQALLDTKVAASSDTRTIYTYDSGGTNNLKPFLYANLTATEKTYFDNKASAFTQYSGLSAASKDDANSGNNLVNYLRGQTNNEDNKLLYRNRSHVLGDMVNAQPTYVHQPQFSYVDANYAAFKAAPRNAMVYVGGNDGMLHAFDATAGDE
;
A
#
# COMPACT_ATOMS: atom_id res chain seq x y z
N MET A 1 33.42 19.36 97.80
CA MET A 1 32.61 20.53 98.22
C MET A 1 32.56 21.51 97.06
N LYS A 2 31.36 21.95 96.61
CA LYS A 2 31.11 23.03 95.61
C LYS A 2 31.67 22.76 94.18
N ASN A 3 30.84 22.77 93.13
CA ASN A 3 30.45 23.89 92.23
C ASN A 3 31.68 24.52 91.51
N GLN A 4 31.71 24.87 90.21
CA GLN A 4 30.78 24.81 89.04
C GLN A 4 31.60 25.18 87.76
N ASN A 5 31.20 25.09 86.47
CA ASN A 5 29.94 24.71 85.78
C ASN A 5 30.23 24.17 84.33
N THR A 6 29.18 23.99 83.52
CA THR A 6 29.07 24.02 82.03
C THR A 6 30.24 24.61 81.19
N HIS A 7 30.60 24.13 79.99
CA HIS A 7 30.15 22.99 79.17
C HIS A 7 31.30 22.48 78.26
N ILE A 8 31.92 21.33 78.57
CA ILE A 8 32.67 20.47 77.62
C ILE A 8 32.49 19.02 78.08
N LEU A 9 32.35 18.06 77.16
CA LEU A 9 32.49 16.63 77.48
C LEU A 9 33.19 15.88 76.34
N LEU A 10 34.30 15.22 76.66
CA LEU A 10 35.11 14.42 75.73
C LEU A 10 34.85 12.92 75.89
N SER A 11 34.80 12.24 74.75
CA SER A 11 35.55 11.01 74.39
C SER A 11 35.50 9.74 75.26
N SER A 12 34.95 8.67 74.66
CA SER A 12 35.20 7.23 74.94
C SER A 12 34.46 6.40 73.87
N LEU A 13 34.94 5.27 73.31
CA LEU A 13 36.25 4.57 73.35
C LEU A 13 37.03 4.88 72.01
N LEU A 14 37.97 4.16 71.36
CA LEU A 14 38.43 2.74 71.29
C LEU A 14 37.45 1.79 70.56
N ILE A 15 37.82 0.72 69.83
CA ILE A 15 39.08 -0.05 69.62
C ILE A 15 39.39 -0.21 68.10
N ALA A 16 40.65 -0.51 67.73
CA ALA A 16 41.13 -0.68 66.36
C ALA A 16 41.13 -2.14 65.83
N ALA A 17 41.15 -2.30 64.50
CA ALA A 17 41.74 -3.47 63.82
C ALA A 17 42.13 -3.13 62.36
N ILE A 18 43.12 -3.84 61.81
CA ILE A 18 43.61 -3.74 60.42
C ILE A 18 42.89 -4.79 59.56
N GLY A 19 42.51 -4.46 58.31
CA GLY A 19 41.87 -5.42 57.41
C GLY A 19 41.97 -5.06 55.92
N PHE A 20 42.89 -5.73 55.22
CA PHE A 20 42.98 -5.95 53.76
C PHE A 20 42.75 -4.78 52.77
N SER A 21 43.80 -4.50 51.99
CA SER A 21 43.71 -3.75 50.74
C SER A 21 42.91 -4.55 49.70
N ILE A 22 41.65 -4.16 49.46
CA ILE A 22 40.88 -4.62 48.30
C ILE A 22 41.21 -3.69 47.13
N PRO A 23 41.62 -4.18 45.95
CA PRO A 23 41.70 -3.34 44.76
C PRO A 23 40.28 -2.98 44.32
N VAL A 24 39.79 -1.82 44.78
CA VAL A 24 38.60 -1.18 44.21
C VAL A 24 38.93 -0.87 42.76
N HIS A 25 38.50 -1.76 41.87
CA HIS A 25 38.55 -1.51 40.44
C HIS A 25 37.72 -0.25 40.19
N ALA A 26 38.22 0.63 39.32
CA ALA A 26 37.38 1.71 38.83
C ALA A 26 36.10 1.10 38.28
N ALA A 27 34.94 1.53 38.78
CA ALA A 27 33.67 1.19 38.14
C ALA A 27 33.80 1.61 36.67
N LEU A 28 33.51 0.68 35.75
CA LEU A 28 33.60 0.96 34.32
C LEU A 28 32.76 2.21 34.04
N THR A 29 33.41 3.24 33.52
CA THR A 29 32.69 4.40 33.00
C THR A 29 31.93 3.88 31.79
N ASP A 30 30.61 3.79 31.92
CA ASP A 30 29.76 3.18 30.91
C ASP A 30 29.67 4.09 29.70
N ILE A 31 30.62 3.91 28.79
CA ILE A 31 30.61 4.52 27.46
C ILE A 31 29.63 3.69 26.65
N ALA A 32 28.48 4.29 26.33
CA ALA A 32 27.45 3.65 25.52
C ALA A 32 28.06 3.09 24.22
N ASN A 33 28.09 1.77 24.09
CA ASN A 33 28.67 1.05 22.95
C ASN A 33 27.79 1.08 21.68
N GLY A 34 26.98 2.13 21.55
CA GLY A 34 26.14 2.46 20.39
C GLY A 34 25.69 3.92 20.50
N PRO A 35 25.36 4.59 19.38
CA PRO A 35 24.83 5.94 19.43
C PRO A 35 23.51 5.97 20.19
N LEU A 36 23.34 6.92 21.10
CA LEU A 36 22.09 7.11 21.87
C LEU A 36 21.00 7.81 21.02
N VAL A 37 20.81 7.34 19.79
CA VAL A 37 19.85 7.85 18.80
C VAL A 37 19.22 6.67 18.05
N SER A 38 18.42 5.89 18.78
CA SER A 38 17.40 5.02 18.19
C SER A 38 16.04 5.68 18.44
N SER A 39 15.70 6.67 17.62
CA SER A 39 14.44 7.40 17.66
C SER A 39 13.72 7.33 16.31
N THR A 40 13.08 6.21 15.98
CA THR A 40 11.63 5.95 16.27
C THR A 40 10.63 6.85 15.53
N ASN A 41 11.06 7.90 14.85
CA ASN A 41 10.16 8.87 14.21
C ASN A 41 9.90 8.57 12.73
N THR A 42 10.01 7.30 12.34
CA THR A 42 9.53 6.79 11.05
C THR A 42 8.07 6.40 11.15
N VAL A 43 7.25 6.77 10.18
CA VAL A 43 5.81 6.45 10.16
C VAL A 43 5.63 4.98 9.78
N LYS A 44 5.77 4.09 10.76
CA LYS A 44 5.71 2.63 10.60
C LYS A 44 4.37 2.24 9.94
N PRO A 45 4.37 1.54 8.79
CA PRO A 45 3.13 1.09 8.16
C PRO A 45 2.42 0.04 9.02
N ASN A 46 1.09 0.12 9.08
CA ASN A 46 0.27 -0.87 9.75
C ASN A 46 -0.03 -2.05 8.79
N ILE A 47 0.25 -3.28 9.22
CA ILE A 47 -0.08 -4.52 8.52
C ILE A 47 -1.01 -5.36 9.40
N LEU A 48 -2.14 -5.80 8.86
CA LEU A 48 -3.02 -6.79 9.48
C LEU A 48 -3.01 -8.08 8.66
N PHE A 49 -2.45 -9.15 9.23
CA PHE A 49 -2.49 -10.48 8.62
C PHE A 49 -3.75 -11.23 9.08
N LEU A 50 -4.58 -11.64 8.11
CA LEU A 50 -5.80 -12.42 8.33
C LEU A 50 -5.60 -13.85 7.81
N LEU A 51 -5.60 -14.81 8.73
CA LEU A 51 -5.40 -16.23 8.46
C LEU A 51 -6.73 -16.98 8.45
N ASP A 52 -6.95 -17.78 7.41
CA ASP A 52 -8.01 -18.77 7.36
C ASP A 52 -7.79 -19.89 8.38
N ASP A 53 -8.73 -20.02 9.31
CA ASP A 53 -8.79 -21.05 10.33
C ASP A 53 -9.97 -22.01 10.11
N SER A 54 -10.53 -22.06 8.91
CA SER A 54 -11.69 -22.92 8.60
C SER A 54 -11.36 -24.42 8.56
N GLY A 55 -12.39 -25.26 8.61
CA GLY A 55 -12.22 -26.72 8.61
C GLY A 55 -11.55 -27.30 7.35
N SER A 56 -11.61 -26.61 6.20
CA SER A 56 -10.91 -26.99 4.96
C SER A 56 -9.39 -26.85 5.11
N MET A 57 -8.92 -25.87 5.88
CA MET A 57 -7.49 -25.64 6.12
C MET A 57 -6.81 -26.83 6.83
N GLY A 58 -7.59 -27.71 7.47
CA GLY A 58 -7.11 -28.96 8.07
C GLY A 58 -6.84 -30.09 7.08
N TRP A 59 -7.20 -29.94 5.80
CA TRP A 59 -7.10 -31.00 4.80
C TRP A 59 -5.68 -31.19 4.25
N ASP A 60 -5.37 -32.43 3.87
CA ASP A 60 -4.14 -32.87 3.18
C ASP A 60 -4.29 -32.87 1.65
N ARG A 61 -5.25 -32.09 1.11
CA ARG A 61 -5.53 -31.97 -0.33
C ARG A 61 -5.73 -30.53 -0.81
N MET A 62 -5.02 -30.12 -1.86
CA MET A 62 -5.21 -28.86 -2.62
C MET A 62 -5.82 -29.13 -4.01
N SER A 63 -6.81 -30.03 -4.08
CA SER A 63 -7.51 -30.33 -5.34
C SER A 63 -8.63 -29.31 -5.63
N PRO A 64 -8.98 -29.06 -6.90
CA PRO A 64 -10.10 -28.18 -7.27
C PRO A 64 -11.41 -28.60 -6.59
N ASP A 65 -11.99 -27.69 -5.82
CA ASP A 65 -13.02 -28.02 -4.83
C ASP A 65 -14.37 -28.45 -5.43
N THR A 66 -14.55 -28.26 -6.73
CA THR A 66 -15.65 -28.83 -7.55
C THR A 66 -15.75 -30.36 -7.50
N LEU A 67 -14.77 -31.06 -6.92
CA LEU A 67 -14.73 -32.52 -6.77
C LEU A 67 -15.02 -33.03 -5.35
N GLN A 68 -15.53 -32.18 -4.43
CA GLN A 68 -15.83 -32.54 -3.04
C GLN A 68 -16.65 -33.82 -2.79
N ASN A 69 -17.39 -34.32 -3.80
CA ASN A 69 -18.41 -35.37 -3.63
C ASN A 69 -17.96 -36.79 -4.05
N THR A 70 -16.70 -36.99 -4.44
CA THR A 70 -16.15 -38.35 -4.65
C THR A 70 -15.52 -38.89 -3.38
N ASN A 71 -16.19 -39.84 -2.71
CA ASN A 71 -15.61 -40.66 -1.63
C ASN A 71 -14.63 -41.72 -2.19
N ASP A 72 -13.79 -41.31 -3.15
CA ASP A 72 -13.02 -42.20 -4.01
C ASP A 72 -11.51 -42.07 -3.75
N ASP A 73 -11.17 -42.40 -2.50
CA ASP A 73 -9.82 -42.59 -1.94
C ASP A 73 -8.99 -43.66 -2.71
N THR A 74 -9.49 -44.18 -3.84
CA THR A 74 -8.81 -45.19 -4.67
C THR A 74 -7.95 -44.57 -5.78
N ASN A 75 -8.06 -43.26 -6.04
CA ASN A 75 -7.37 -42.58 -7.14
C ASN A 75 -5.96 -42.11 -6.76
N TYR A 76 -4.94 -42.68 -7.40
CA TYR A 76 -3.51 -42.49 -7.12
C TYR A 76 -2.98 -41.07 -7.41
N CYS A 77 -3.83 -40.17 -7.91
CA CYS A 77 -3.50 -38.76 -8.09
C CYS A 77 -3.49 -38.00 -6.76
N TYR A 78 -4.27 -38.40 -5.75
CA TYR A 78 -4.32 -37.70 -4.45
C TYR A 78 -2.98 -37.71 -3.69
N GLU A 79 -2.14 -38.73 -3.87
CA GLU A 79 -0.77 -38.80 -3.32
C GLU A 79 0.31 -38.44 -4.36
N ASN A 80 -0.02 -37.60 -5.34
CA ASN A 80 0.91 -37.03 -6.31
C ASN A 80 0.90 -35.50 -6.26
N ALA A 81 2.07 -34.88 -6.04
CA ALA A 81 2.21 -33.44 -5.86
C ALA A 81 1.71 -32.56 -7.02
N ALA A 82 1.66 -33.06 -8.26
CA ALA A 82 1.17 -32.26 -9.38
C ALA A 82 -0.36 -32.13 -9.41
N TYR A 83 -1.09 -33.16 -8.95
CA TYR A 83 -2.54 -33.07 -8.77
C TYR A 83 -2.88 -32.44 -7.40
N ASN A 84 -2.12 -32.79 -6.37
CA ASN A 84 -2.31 -32.34 -5.00
C ASN A 84 -1.06 -31.62 -4.47
N GLY A 85 -0.95 -30.31 -4.68
CA GLY A 85 0.27 -29.54 -4.37
C GLY A 85 0.61 -29.33 -2.88
N VAL A 86 -0.23 -29.81 -1.95
CA VAL A 86 0.15 -29.93 -0.52
C VAL A 86 0.72 -31.32 -0.17
N TYR A 87 0.66 -32.28 -1.09
CA TYR A 87 1.33 -33.57 -0.95
C TYR A 87 2.85 -33.46 -1.12
N TYR A 88 3.56 -34.52 -0.74
CA TYR A 88 5.01 -34.60 -0.87
C TYR A 88 5.45 -34.58 -2.34
N ASP A 89 6.27 -33.58 -2.70
CA ASP A 89 7.03 -33.53 -3.94
C ASP A 89 8.51 -33.88 -3.67
N PRO A 90 9.06 -34.98 -4.23
CA PRO A 90 10.49 -35.29 -4.11
C PRO A 90 11.40 -34.27 -4.82
N ALA A 91 10.88 -33.38 -5.68
CA ALA A 91 11.64 -32.30 -6.29
C ALA A 91 11.78 -31.05 -5.38
N ILE A 92 10.96 -30.95 -4.32
CA ILE A 92 11.00 -29.82 -3.38
C ILE A 92 11.80 -30.22 -2.13
N THR A 93 12.74 -29.36 -1.73
CA THR A 93 13.35 -29.45 -0.39
C THR A 93 12.51 -28.64 0.59
N TYR A 94 11.87 -29.30 1.54
CA TYR A 94 10.98 -28.68 2.53
C TYR A 94 11.83 -27.99 3.61
N THR A 95 12.04 -26.69 3.43
CA THR A 95 12.77 -25.82 4.36
C THR A 95 12.08 -25.81 5.73
N LEU A 96 12.86 -25.84 6.81
CA LEU A 96 12.34 -25.82 8.17
C LEU A 96 11.72 -24.44 8.46
N PRO A 97 10.54 -24.37 9.10
CA PRO A 97 10.01 -23.08 9.58
C PRO A 97 10.93 -22.49 10.64
N VAL A 98 10.89 -21.17 10.82
CA VAL A 98 11.67 -20.49 11.88
C VAL A 98 10.80 -20.10 13.06
N ASP A 99 11.40 -19.93 14.23
CA ASP A 99 10.77 -19.23 15.35
C ASP A 99 10.81 -17.70 15.19
N SER A 100 10.30 -16.98 16.18
CA SER A 100 10.26 -15.52 16.24
C SER A 100 11.64 -14.85 16.18
N THR A 101 12.71 -15.57 16.51
CA THR A 101 14.10 -15.11 16.46
C THR A 101 14.80 -15.45 15.14
N GLY A 102 14.11 -16.13 14.22
CA GLY A 102 14.67 -16.59 12.95
C GLY A 102 15.46 -17.90 13.03
N VAL A 103 15.34 -18.65 14.13
CA VAL A 103 16.02 -19.96 14.28
C VAL A 103 15.15 -21.09 13.73
N ASP A 104 15.73 -21.95 12.91
CA ASP A 104 15.08 -23.14 12.34
C ASP A 104 14.49 -24.06 13.41
N TYR A 105 13.24 -24.47 13.23
CA TYR A 105 12.63 -25.58 13.96
C TYR A 105 13.41 -26.89 13.72
N PRO A 106 13.47 -27.80 14.70
CA PRO A 106 14.25 -29.02 14.58
C PRO A 106 13.72 -29.95 13.47
N ASN A 107 14.65 -30.60 12.75
CA ASN A 107 14.36 -31.67 11.80
C ASN A 107 13.42 -32.72 12.40
N ALA A 108 12.36 -33.08 11.66
CA ALA A 108 11.35 -34.00 12.14
C ALA A 108 11.89 -35.45 12.16
N ASN A 109 11.59 -36.20 13.23
CA ASN A 109 12.05 -37.58 13.36
C ASN A 109 11.16 -38.52 12.55
N PHE A 110 11.66 -39.14 11.48
CA PHE A 110 10.88 -40.05 10.61
C PHE A 110 10.20 -41.23 11.36
N THR A 111 10.71 -41.63 12.53
CA THR A 111 10.14 -42.71 13.35
C THR A 111 9.20 -42.25 14.47
N ALA A 112 9.09 -40.93 14.67
CA ALA A 112 8.25 -40.28 15.67
C ALA A 112 7.85 -38.87 15.18
N ALA A 113 7.37 -38.78 13.94
CA ALA A 113 7.13 -37.50 13.29
C ALA A 113 5.90 -36.86 13.91
N LYS A 114 5.98 -35.60 14.37
CA LYS A 114 4.83 -34.92 14.96
C LYS A 114 3.73 -34.76 13.91
N ASN A 115 2.49 -34.98 14.33
CA ASN A 115 1.29 -34.71 13.52
C ASN A 115 0.98 -33.19 13.44
N ASP A 116 1.60 -32.37 14.28
CA ASP A 116 1.78 -30.93 14.07
C ASP A 116 3.21 -30.57 14.54
N GLY A 117 4.06 -30.09 13.62
CA GLY A 117 5.44 -29.69 13.91
C GLY A 117 5.56 -28.55 14.93
N PHE A 118 4.60 -27.62 14.90
CA PHE A 118 4.51 -26.42 15.73
C PHE A 118 3.95 -26.70 17.13
N CYS A 119 3.21 -27.80 17.31
CA CYS A 119 2.62 -28.17 18.59
C CYS A 119 3.63 -28.12 19.76
N THR A 120 3.20 -27.53 20.87
CA THR A 120 3.94 -27.39 22.12
C THR A 120 3.45 -28.40 23.16
N GLY A 121 4.37 -29.10 23.82
CA GLY A 121 4.03 -30.09 24.85
C GLY A 121 3.72 -31.48 24.29
N SER A 122 2.62 -32.11 24.73
CA SER A 122 2.28 -33.52 24.45
C SER A 122 1.67 -33.71 23.05
N CYS A 123 2.49 -33.61 22.02
CA CYS A 123 2.07 -33.77 20.62
C CYS A 123 1.85 -35.23 20.23
N SER A 124 0.87 -35.50 19.37
CA SER A 124 0.73 -36.82 18.76
C SER A 124 1.79 -37.04 17.67
N THR A 125 2.35 -38.25 17.59
CA THR A 125 3.46 -38.60 16.70
C THR A 125 3.17 -39.90 15.94
N SER A 126 3.65 -39.99 14.69
CA SER A 126 3.50 -41.16 13.83
C SER A 126 4.86 -41.74 13.40
N ASP A 127 5.01 -43.06 13.47
CA ASP A 127 6.16 -43.77 12.87
C ASP A 127 5.90 -43.95 11.38
N LEU A 128 6.58 -43.15 10.55
CA LEU A 128 6.34 -43.11 9.10
C LEU A 128 6.82 -44.39 8.38
N ARG A 129 7.48 -45.33 9.07
CA ARG A 129 7.80 -46.67 8.56
C ARG A 129 6.59 -47.60 8.51
N SER A 130 5.56 -47.37 9.32
CA SER A 130 4.52 -48.37 9.61
C SER A 130 3.13 -47.83 9.97
N ASN A 131 3.02 -46.59 10.41
CA ASN A 131 1.80 -45.91 10.84
C ASN A 131 1.65 -44.53 10.16
N PHE A 132 2.12 -44.40 8.92
CA PHE A 132 1.72 -43.28 8.06
C PHE A 132 0.22 -43.41 7.73
N ARG A 133 -0.47 -42.26 7.69
CA ARG A 133 -1.89 -42.10 7.38
C ARG A 133 -2.08 -40.87 6.50
N TYR A 134 -3.03 -40.97 5.57
CA TYR A 134 -3.38 -39.98 4.55
C TYR A 134 -4.90 -40.10 4.28
N GLY A 135 -5.51 -39.06 3.73
CA GLY A 135 -6.96 -38.94 3.54
C GLY A 135 -7.60 -38.14 4.69
N GLY A 136 -7.82 -36.83 4.45
CA GLY A 136 -8.35 -35.89 5.44
C GLY A 136 -9.75 -36.20 5.97
N SER A 137 -10.00 -35.74 7.21
CA SER A 137 -11.25 -35.84 8.00
C SER A 137 -11.77 -37.24 8.31
N ASN A 138 -11.90 -38.13 7.33
CA ASN A 138 -12.38 -39.51 7.47
C ASN A 138 -11.24 -40.54 7.44
N SER A 139 -10.12 -40.24 8.12
CA SER A 139 -8.83 -40.98 8.12
C SER A 139 -8.85 -42.38 8.78
N ASN A 140 -10.00 -43.05 8.71
CA ASN A 140 -10.27 -44.44 9.07
C ASN A 140 -10.52 -45.33 7.84
N SER A 141 -10.67 -44.77 6.62
CA SER A 141 -10.87 -45.53 5.38
C SER A 141 -9.64 -46.36 4.99
N LEU A 142 -8.44 -45.86 5.29
CA LEU A 142 -7.16 -46.44 4.89
C LEU A 142 -6.30 -46.78 6.10
N GLY A 143 -5.86 -48.05 6.17
CA GLY A 143 -5.10 -48.58 7.30
C GLY A 143 -3.66 -48.02 7.41
N PRO A 144 -3.03 -48.16 8.59
CA PRO A 144 -1.66 -47.71 8.82
C PRO A 144 -0.68 -48.37 7.83
N THR A 145 0.20 -47.57 7.24
CA THR A 145 1.10 -48.02 6.17
C THR A 145 2.49 -47.39 6.26
N GLN A 146 3.40 -47.79 5.37
CA GLN A 146 4.69 -47.13 5.19
C GLN A 146 4.51 -45.87 4.34
N ALA A 147 5.19 -44.78 4.71
CA ALA A 147 5.24 -43.53 3.94
C ALA A 147 5.58 -43.76 2.47
N PHE A 148 4.86 -43.07 1.59
CA PHE A 148 4.94 -43.25 0.14
C PHE A 148 4.48 -42.00 -0.59
N TYR A 149 4.69 -41.99 -1.91
CA TYR A 149 4.00 -41.10 -2.85
C TYR A 149 3.76 -41.85 -4.17
N TYR A 150 2.92 -41.30 -5.04
CA TYR A 150 2.77 -41.77 -6.41
C TYR A 150 3.58 -40.90 -7.36
N ARG A 151 4.48 -41.50 -8.13
CA ARG A 151 5.21 -40.83 -9.22
C ARG A 151 4.47 -41.04 -10.53
N TYR A 152 4.23 -39.96 -11.29
CA TYR A 152 3.69 -40.04 -12.64
C TYR A 152 4.69 -40.66 -13.63
N ASN A 153 4.19 -41.45 -14.58
CA ASN A 153 5.00 -42.25 -15.50
C ASN A 153 5.07 -41.70 -16.94
N GLY A 154 4.41 -40.57 -17.23
CA GLY A 154 4.47 -39.95 -18.56
C GLY A 154 5.81 -39.29 -18.87
N ALA A 155 6.13 -39.15 -20.16
CA ALA A 155 7.40 -38.60 -20.64
C ALA A 155 7.55 -37.07 -20.49
N SER A 156 6.45 -36.38 -20.20
CA SER A 156 6.38 -34.95 -19.91
C SER A 156 5.74 -34.74 -18.53
N ALA A 157 6.02 -33.61 -17.88
CA ALA A 157 5.41 -33.28 -16.60
C ALA A 157 3.87 -33.28 -16.71
N PRO A 158 3.15 -33.86 -15.72
CA PRO A 158 1.69 -33.82 -15.70
C PRO A 158 1.20 -32.38 -15.48
N ALA A 159 0.11 -32.02 -16.14
CA ALA A 159 -0.56 -30.73 -15.91
C ALA A 159 -1.05 -30.62 -14.45
N LYS A 160 -0.81 -29.47 -13.81
CA LYS A 160 -1.23 -29.24 -12.42
C LYS A 160 -2.75 -29.34 -12.27
N GLY A 161 -3.20 -29.98 -11.19
CA GLY A 161 -4.61 -30.18 -10.89
C GLY A 161 -5.35 -31.19 -11.81
N VAL A 162 -4.65 -31.90 -12.70
CA VAL A 162 -5.26 -32.93 -13.57
C VAL A 162 -5.02 -34.34 -13.03
N CYS A 163 -6.09 -35.05 -12.67
CA CYS A 163 -6.01 -36.45 -12.25
C CYS A 163 -5.99 -37.38 -13.47
N TYR A 164 -4.89 -38.09 -13.68
CA TYR A 164 -4.75 -39.17 -14.68
C TYR A 164 -5.24 -40.52 -14.12
N PRO A 165 -5.55 -41.53 -14.96
CA PRO A 165 -5.91 -42.87 -14.48
C PRO A 165 -4.79 -43.55 -13.68
N ASN A 166 -5.13 -44.39 -12.70
CA ASN A 166 -4.18 -45.06 -11.79
C ASN A 166 -3.01 -45.78 -12.47
N THR A 167 -3.21 -46.33 -13.68
CA THR A 167 -2.15 -46.98 -14.50
C THR A 167 -1.04 -46.01 -14.93
N SER A 168 -1.25 -44.71 -14.80
CA SER A 168 -0.29 -43.63 -15.12
C SER A 168 0.72 -43.38 -14.01
N TYR A 169 0.64 -44.07 -12.87
CA TYR A 169 1.50 -43.84 -11.70
C TYR A 169 2.20 -45.11 -11.21
N THR A 170 3.32 -44.92 -10.50
CA THR A 170 4.01 -45.96 -9.75
C THR A 170 4.18 -45.52 -8.30
N LYS A 171 3.84 -46.40 -7.37
CA LYS A 171 4.02 -46.18 -5.92
C LYS A 171 5.51 -46.23 -5.58
N VAL A 172 6.01 -45.20 -4.90
CA VAL A 172 7.37 -45.12 -4.38
C VAL A 172 7.30 -45.16 -2.85
N LEU A 173 7.98 -46.10 -2.21
CA LEU A 173 8.02 -46.23 -0.75
C LEU A 173 9.23 -45.50 -0.18
N ILE A 174 9.01 -44.64 0.82
CA ILE A 174 10.07 -43.87 1.47
C ILE A 174 10.90 -44.79 2.36
N SER A 175 12.21 -44.88 2.08
CA SER A 175 13.13 -45.75 2.79
C SER A 175 13.80 -45.01 3.96
N ALA A 176 13.60 -45.49 5.18
CA ALA A 176 14.15 -44.87 6.39
C ALA A 176 15.69 -44.77 6.35
N GLY A 177 16.24 -43.68 6.91
CA GLY A 177 17.69 -43.42 6.92
C GLY A 177 18.24 -42.77 5.64
N THR A 178 17.38 -42.43 4.67
CA THR A 178 17.73 -41.63 3.49
C THR A 178 17.50 -40.13 3.72
N SER A 179 18.10 -39.28 2.89
CA SER A 179 17.76 -37.85 2.81
C SER A 179 16.31 -37.60 2.40
N GLU A 180 15.77 -38.44 1.50
CA GLU A 180 14.36 -38.43 1.11
C GLU A 180 13.44 -38.65 2.32
N ALA A 181 13.78 -39.58 3.22
CA ALA A 181 13.03 -39.78 4.47
C ALA A 181 13.10 -38.59 5.42
N GLN A 182 14.21 -37.85 5.49
CA GLN A 182 14.28 -36.62 6.29
C GLN A 182 13.43 -35.51 5.68
N ASN A 183 13.48 -35.35 4.36
CA ASN A 183 12.66 -34.38 3.62
C ASN A 183 11.16 -34.70 3.76
N PHE A 184 10.79 -35.99 3.68
CA PHE A 184 9.42 -36.46 3.89
C PHE A 184 8.95 -36.27 5.34
N ALA A 185 9.82 -36.47 6.34
CA ALA A 185 9.49 -36.18 7.74
C ALA A 185 9.21 -34.67 7.95
N ASN A 186 10.04 -33.80 7.36
CA ASN A 186 9.87 -32.35 7.44
C ASN A 186 8.58 -31.91 6.75
N TRP A 187 8.28 -32.43 5.55
CA TRP A 187 6.97 -32.27 4.91
C TRP A 187 5.83 -32.74 5.81
N TYR A 188 5.95 -33.93 6.39
CA TYR A 188 4.88 -34.53 7.21
C TYR A 188 4.54 -33.66 8.42
N SER A 189 5.54 -33.18 9.16
CA SER A 189 5.30 -32.37 10.35
C SER A 189 4.96 -30.90 10.06
N TYR A 190 5.50 -30.31 8.99
CA TYR A 190 5.41 -28.86 8.75
C TYR A 190 4.61 -28.44 7.52
N TYR A 191 4.25 -29.33 6.59
CA TYR A 191 3.64 -28.92 5.31
C TYR A 191 2.41 -29.74 4.87
N ARG A 192 2.21 -30.98 5.32
CA ARG A 192 1.24 -31.93 4.73
C ARG A 192 -0.24 -31.51 4.71
N THR A 193 -0.64 -30.46 5.43
CA THR A 193 -1.99 -29.87 5.37
C THR A 193 -1.92 -28.40 5.02
N ARG A 194 -3.03 -27.84 4.50
CA ARG A 194 -3.09 -26.43 4.07
C ARG A 194 -2.65 -25.46 5.19
N ILE A 195 -3.14 -25.65 6.42
CA ILE A 195 -2.75 -24.84 7.59
C ILE A 195 -1.28 -25.02 7.99
N LEU A 196 -0.72 -26.23 7.88
CA LEU A 196 0.69 -26.47 8.22
C LEU A 196 1.61 -25.80 7.19
N SER A 197 1.35 -25.99 5.89
CA SER A 197 2.03 -25.27 4.82
C SER A 197 1.93 -23.75 5.00
N MET A 198 0.77 -23.25 5.43
CA MET A 198 0.57 -21.82 5.70
C MET A 198 1.38 -21.33 6.90
N LYS A 199 1.30 -21.99 8.07
CA LYS A 199 2.14 -21.66 9.25
C LYS A 199 3.62 -21.57 8.84
N SER A 200 4.10 -22.58 8.12
CA SER A 200 5.49 -22.65 7.61
C SER A 200 5.85 -21.49 6.68
N ALA A 201 5.00 -21.19 5.70
CA ALA A 201 5.25 -20.14 4.72
C ALA A 201 5.16 -18.73 5.31
N VAL A 202 4.24 -18.51 6.25
CA VAL A 202 4.12 -17.24 7.01
C VAL A 202 5.35 -17.02 7.88
N GLY A 203 5.79 -18.04 8.62
CA GLY A 203 7.01 -17.96 9.43
C GLY A 203 8.25 -17.63 8.60
N LEU A 204 8.42 -18.27 7.43
CA LEU A 204 9.53 -17.98 6.53
C LEU A 204 9.45 -16.59 5.87
N ALA A 205 8.25 -16.07 5.62
CA ALA A 205 8.04 -14.75 4.99
C ALA A 205 8.19 -13.59 5.99
N PHE A 206 7.68 -13.74 7.22
CA PHE A 206 7.74 -12.71 8.27
C PHE A 206 9.05 -12.73 9.09
N LYS A 207 10.02 -13.59 8.74
CA LYS A 207 11.29 -13.66 9.49
C LYS A 207 12.10 -12.36 9.42
N ASP A 208 12.11 -11.76 8.23
CA ASP A 208 12.86 -10.53 7.89
C ASP A 208 12.04 -9.25 8.15
N ILE A 209 10.83 -9.36 8.72
CA ILE A 209 10.03 -8.22 9.19
C ILE A 209 10.43 -7.92 10.63
N ASP A 210 10.71 -6.66 10.92
CA ASP A 210 11.14 -6.14 12.22
C ASP A 210 10.31 -4.92 12.66
N ASP A 211 10.78 -4.22 13.68
CA ASP A 211 10.13 -3.03 14.24
C ASP A 211 10.10 -1.80 13.31
N SER A 212 10.57 -1.91 12.05
CA SER A 212 10.22 -0.94 10.99
C SER A 212 8.72 -0.94 10.67
N TYR A 213 8.00 -2.00 11.07
CA TYR A 213 6.59 -2.26 10.77
C TYR A 213 5.75 -2.34 12.04
N ARG A 214 4.43 -2.15 11.90
CA ARG A 214 3.45 -2.44 12.94
C ARG A 214 2.55 -3.56 12.47
N VAL A 215 2.55 -4.71 13.15
CA VAL A 215 1.89 -5.92 12.65
C VAL A 215 0.89 -6.47 13.66
N GLY A 216 -0.35 -6.66 13.21
CA GLY A 216 -1.40 -7.37 13.96
C GLY A 216 -1.72 -8.74 13.37
N PHE A 217 -2.53 -9.51 14.09
CA PHE A 217 -2.96 -10.84 13.67
C PHE A 217 -4.43 -11.11 13.99
N ASP A 218 -5.16 -11.72 13.06
CA ASP A 218 -6.43 -12.37 13.36
C ASP A 218 -6.66 -13.64 12.53
N VAL A 219 -7.67 -14.38 12.95
CA VAL A 219 -8.24 -15.48 12.16
C VAL A 219 -9.62 -15.10 11.64
N ILE A 220 -9.98 -15.62 10.46
CA ILE A 220 -11.19 -15.21 9.73
C ILE A 220 -12.48 -15.55 10.48
N SER A 221 -12.52 -16.64 11.26
CA SER A 221 -13.67 -16.97 12.10
C SER A 221 -13.97 -15.96 13.21
N ASN A 222 -13.00 -15.13 13.61
CA ASN A 222 -13.08 -14.16 14.71
C ASN A 222 -13.67 -12.79 14.27
N TRP A 223 -14.28 -12.72 13.08
CA TRP A 223 -14.89 -11.51 12.48
C TRP A 223 -15.91 -10.78 13.37
N ASN A 224 -16.61 -11.50 14.26
CA ASN A 224 -17.67 -10.95 15.11
C ASN A 224 -17.16 -10.42 16.47
N ASN A 225 -15.89 -10.65 16.79
CA ASN A 225 -15.22 -10.16 17.98
C ASN A 225 -14.62 -8.78 17.72
N ALA A 226 -14.70 -7.86 18.68
CA ALA A 226 -14.03 -6.56 18.56
C ALA A 226 -12.50 -6.70 18.62
N SER A 227 -11.98 -7.64 19.44
CA SER A 227 -10.55 -7.86 19.57
C SER A 227 -9.96 -8.71 18.46
N LEU A 228 -8.72 -8.38 18.08
CA LEU A 228 -7.82 -9.20 17.26
C LEU A 228 -7.22 -10.34 18.11
N LYS A 229 -6.55 -11.32 17.49
CA LYS A 229 -5.71 -12.29 18.23
C LYS A 229 -4.42 -11.64 18.73
N GLN A 230 -3.82 -10.76 17.93
CA GLN A 230 -2.81 -9.79 18.36
C GLN A 230 -3.14 -8.41 17.79
N HIS A 231 -3.06 -7.39 18.63
CA HIS A 231 -3.29 -6.00 18.21
C HIS A 231 -2.18 -5.52 17.25
N ILE A 232 -2.50 -4.55 16.40
CA ILE A 232 -1.51 -3.95 15.50
C ILE A 232 -0.61 -3.04 16.34
N THR A 233 0.60 -3.53 16.60
CA THR A 233 1.62 -2.87 17.42
C THR A 233 2.99 -2.98 16.76
N ASP A 234 3.90 -2.10 17.19
CA ASP A 234 5.33 -2.07 16.87
C ASP A 234 5.92 -3.49 16.98
N PHE A 235 6.50 -4.00 15.88
CA PHE A 235 6.85 -5.42 15.74
C PHE A 235 8.21 -5.77 16.36
N ASP A 236 8.40 -5.32 17.60
CA ASP A 236 9.53 -5.66 18.47
C ASP A 236 9.60 -7.17 18.78
N ASP A 237 10.72 -7.62 19.35
CA ASP A 237 10.96 -9.05 19.65
C ASP A 237 9.84 -9.70 20.48
N ALA A 238 9.22 -8.94 21.39
CA ALA A 238 8.17 -9.43 22.27
C ALA A 238 6.83 -9.58 21.52
N THR A 239 6.47 -8.57 20.74
CA THR A 239 5.29 -8.54 19.86
C THR A 239 5.41 -9.61 18.79
N LYS A 240 6.56 -9.69 18.11
CA LYS A 240 6.91 -10.73 17.13
C LYS A 240 6.80 -12.12 17.74
N ASN A 241 7.29 -12.33 18.96
CA ASN A 241 7.12 -13.61 19.66
C ASN A 241 5.66 -13.96 19.95
N ASN A 242 4.85 -13.01 20.41
CA ASN A 242 3.42 -13.21 20.65
C ASN A 242 2.65 -13.47 19.34
N TRP A 243 3.03 -12.81 18.26
CA TRP A 243 2.48 -12.97 16.92
C TRP A 243 2.78 -14.37 16.34
N TYR A 244 4.04 -14.79 16.34
CA TYR A 244 4.45 -16.14 15.92
C TYR A 244 3.74 -17.23 16.75
N THR A 245 3.68 -17.06 18.07
CA THR A 245 2.93 -17.96 18.97
C THR A 245 1.46 -18.06 18.58
N SER A 246 0.85 -16.95 18.13
CA SER A 246 -0.57 -16.90 17.74
C SER A 246 -0.82 -17.53 16.37
N VAL A 247 0.04 -17.29 15.38
CA VAL A 247 -0.04 -17.93 14.04
C VAL A 247 0.17 -19.43 14.16
N TYR A 248 1.19 -19.86 14.91
CA TYR A 248 1.51 -21.27 15.12
C TYR A 248 0.50 -22.00 16.00
N GLY A 249 -0.26 -21.27 16.83
CA GLY A 249 -1.37 -21.76 17.64
C GLY A 249 -2.73 -21.86 16.93
N VAL A 250 -2.84 -21.59 15.62
CA VAL A 250 -4.14 -21.72 14.91
C VAL A 250 -4.54 -23.18 14.67
N ASP A 251 -5.79 -23.51 15.04
CA ASP A 251 -6.45 -24.79 14.80
C ASP A 251 -7.54 -24.66 13.71
N PRO A 252 -7.49 -25.46 12.62
CA PRO A 252 -8.45 -25.39 11.50
C PRO A 252 -9.82 -25.97 11.89
N SER A 253 -10.71 -25.12 12.37
CA SER A 253 -11.99 -25.49 12.99
C SER A 253 -13.13 -24.47 12.81
N GLY A 254 -12.84 -23.29 12.25
CA GLY A 254 -13.79 -22.21 12.03
C GLY A 254 -14.62 -22.33 10.74
N ALA A 255 -15.25 -21.22 10.37
CA ALA A 255 -15.92 -20.99 9.08
C ALA A 255 -15.16 -19.92 8.28
N THR A 256 -15.58 -19.64 7.05
CA THR A 256 -14.82 -18.80 6.09
C THR A 256 -15.53 -17.46 5.71
N PRO A 257 -15.98 -16.62 6.66
CA PRO A 257 -16.69 -15.37 6.38
C PRO A 257 -15.75 -14.22 5.92
N LEU A 258 -15.16 -14.36 4.73
CA LEU A 258 -14.13 -13.45 4.21
C LEU A 258 -14.55 -11.97 4.22
N ARG A 259 -15.77 -11.68 3.77
CA ARG A 259 -16.25 -10.29 3.62
C ARG A 259 -16.44 -9.62 4.97
N MET A 260 -16.82 -10.39 5.99
CA MET A 260 -16.95 -9.91 7.37
C MET A 260 -15.59 -9.69 8.02
N ALA A 261 -14.61 -10.56 7.77
CA ALA A 261 -13.24 -10.40 8.28
C ALA A 261 -12.54 -9.17 7.65
N LEU A 262 -12.68 -8.95 6.35
CA LEU A 262 -12.14 -7.77 5.68
C LEU A 262 -12.85 -6.46 6.13
N ALA A 263 -14.17 -6.50 6.33
CA ALA A 263 -14.91 -5.36 6.89
C ALA A 263 -14.51 -5.07 8.35
N LYS A 264 -14.17 -6.09 9.16
CA LYS A 264 -13.59 -5.90 10.49
C LYS A 264 -12.24 -5.17 10.40
N ALA A 265 -11.35 -5.58 9.51
CA ALA A 265 -10.05 -4.93 9.30
C ALA A 265 -10.19 -3.44 8.96
N GLY A 266 -11.01 -3.10 7.96
CA GLY A 266 -11.29 -1.71 7.60
C GLY A 266 -11.87 -0.88 8.75
N ARG A 267 -12.75 -1.46 9.57
CA ARG A 267 -13.29 -0.80 10.78
C ARG A 267 -12.27 -0.63 11.90
N ILE A 268 -11.24 -1.47 11.99
CA ILE A 268 -10.13 -1.30 12.94
C ILE A 268 -9.26 -0.11 12.51
N PHE A 269 -8.88 -0.01 11.22
CA PHE A 269 -8.16 1.16 10.71
C PHE A 269 -8.97 2.46 10.79
N ALA A 270 -10.30 2.40 10.72
CA ALA A 270 -11.20 3.53 10.98
C ALA A 270 -11.46 3.82 12.47
N GLY A 271 -10.84 3.11 13.43
CA GLY A 271 -11.06 3.34 14.87
C GLY A 271 -12.50 3.04 15.34
N LYS A 272 -13.23 2.19 14.59
CA LYS A 272 -14.63 1.79 14.82
C LYS A 272 -14.82 0.31 15.19
N SER A 273 -13.73 -0.38 15.50
CA SER A 273 -13.70 -1.72 16.09
C SER A 273 -12.37 -1.93 16.82
N GLY A 274 -12.37 -2.71 17.90
CA GLY A 274 -11.15 -3.10 18.63
C GLY A 274 -10.37 -1.96 19.29
N VAL A 275 -9.05 -2.11 19.30
CA VAL A 275 -8.08 -1.09 19.72
C VAL A 275 -7.65 -0.30 18.49
N ASP A 276 -7.60 1.02 18.60
CA ASP A 276 -7.23 1.91 17.49
C ASP A 276 -5.73 1.78 17.15
N PRO A 277 -5.36 1.33 15.93
CA PRO A 277 -3.98 1.13 15.53
C PRO A 277 -3.32 2.42 15.03
N MET A 278 -4.08 3.51 14.85
CA MET A 278 -3.64 4.70 14.11
C MET A 278 -2.88 5.66 15.02
N GLN A 279 -1.72 6.10 14.53
CA GLN A 279 -0.81 7.00 15.22
C GLN A 279 -0.63 8.32 14.45
N TYR A 280 -0.64 8.27 13.11
CA TYR A 280 -0.33 9.41 12.25
C TYR A 280 -1.30 9.54 11.08
N SER A 281 -1.60 10.77 10.65
CA SER A 281 -2.48 11.08 9.51
C SER A 281 -1.91 10.62 8.16
N CYS A 282 -0.60 10.44 8.07
CA CYS A 282 0.11 9.90 6.90
C CYS A 282 0.35 8.38 6.94
N GLN A 283 -0.13 7.66 7.97
CA GLN A 283 0.21 6.25 8.18
C GLN A 283 -0.43 5.32 7.13
N PRO A 284 0.36 4.52 6.37
CA PRO A 284 -0.17 3.52 5.45
C PRO A 284 -0.79 2.33 6.19
N ASN A 285 -1.85 1.74 5.64
CA ASN A 285 -2.54 0.59 6.23
C ASN A 285 -2.79 -0.52 5.21
N PHE A 286 -2.36 -1.73 5.53
CA PHE A 286 -2.44 -2.91 4.67
C PHE A 286 -3.16 -4.06 5.37
N THR A 287 -4.04 -4.74 4.64
CA THR A 287 -4.55 -6.07 5.01
C THR A 287 -3.99 -7.11 4.06
N ILE A 288 -3.49 -8.22 4.61
CA ILE A 288 -3.17 -9.44 3.84
C ILE A 288 -4.22 -10.48 4.21
N LEU A 289 -5.16 -10.75 3.31
CA LEU A 289 -6.23 -11.73 3.48
C LEU A 289 -5.84 -13.05 2.80
N THR A 290 -5.78 -14.14 3.56
CA THR A 290 -5.40 -15.47 3.03
C THR A 290 -6.53 -16.46 3.20
N THR A 291 -6.74 -17.37 2.24
CA THR A 291 -7.83 -18.38 2.29
C THR A 291 -7.60 -19.57 1.35
N ASP A 292 -8.12 -20.75 1.72
CA ASP A 292 -8.14 -21.92 0.84
C ASP A 292 -9.41 -22.08 -0.01
N GLY A 293 -10.30 -21.08 0.04
CA GLY A 293 -11.33 -20.85 -0.96
C GLY A 293 -12.73 -20.62 -0.42
N LEU A 294 -13.63 -20.33 -1.35
CA LEU A 294 -15.09 -20.40 -1.20
C LEU A 294 -15.65 -19.71 0.04
N TRP A 295 -15.78 -18.37 -0.02
CA TRP A 295 -16.51 -17.64 1.01
C TRP A 295 -17.95 -18.16 1.11
N ASN A 296 -18.39 -18.36 2.36
CA ASN A 296 -19.51 -19.24 2.69
C ASN A 296 -20.48 -18.65 3.72
N GLU A 297 -20.46 -17.33 3.91
CA GLU A 297 -21.35 -16.58 4.78
C GLU A 297 -22.58 -16.01 4.06
N ASP A 298 -23.77 -16.22 4.66
CA ASP A 298 -25.03 -15.61 4.22
C ASP A 298 -25.28 -14.22 4.86
N ILE A 299 -24.23 -13.56 5.37
CA ILE A 299 -24.29 -12.29 6.12
C ILE A 299 -23.79 -11.14 5.24
N THR A 300 -24.49 -10.00 5.24
CA THR A 300 -24.06 -8.81 4.50
C THR A 300 -23.00 -8.02 5.28
N PRO A 301 -21.82 -7.73 4.70
CA PRO A 301 -20.82 -6.85 5.30
C PRO A 301 -21.32 -5.42 5.46
N LYS A 302 -20.76 -4.71 6.44
CA LYS A 302 -21.18 -3.36 6.84
C LYS A 302 -20.09 -2.31 6.65
N GLN A 303 -20.54 -1.09 6.39
CA GLN A 303 -19.73 0.14 6.31
C GLN A 303 -19.12 0.52 7.67
N ILE A 304 -18.36 1.63 7.72
CA ILE A 304 -17.67 2.12 8.93
C ILE A 304 -18.64 2.33 10.12
N ASP A 305 -19.88 2.71 9.83
CA ASP A 305 -20.95 2.91 10.81
C ASP A 305 -21.38 1.61 11.53
N GLY A 306 -21.12 0.45 10.94
CA GLY A 306 -21.58 -0.85 11.40
C GLY A 306 -23.06 -1.15 11.16
N THR A 307 -23.78 -0.30 10.44
CA THR A 307 -25.23 -0.41 10.20
C THR A 307 -25.61 -0.45 8.72
N THR A 308 -24.98 0.36 7.89
CA THR A 308 -25.27 0.45 6.46
C THR A 308 -24.58 -0.69 5.70
N ASP A 309 -25.29 -1.32 4.77
CA ASP A 309 -24.72 -2.34 3.87
C ASP A 309 -23.66 -1.70 2.95
N ILE A 310 -22.63 -2.46 2.57
CA ILE A 310 -21.57 -1.96 1.68
C ILE A 310 -22.14 -1.54 0.32
N GLY A 311 -23.12 -2.28 -0.22
CA GLY A 311 -23.71 -2.04 -1.53
C GLY A 311 -22.76 -2.40 -2.68
N ASN A 312 -23.06 -1.90 -3.89
CA ASN A 312 -22.12 -1.90 -5.00
C ASN A 312 -21.21 -0.66 -4.89
N GLN A 313 -19.90 -0.83 -5.07
CA GLN A 313 -18.88 0.19 -4.83
C GLN A 313 -18.00 0.48 -6.05
N ASP A 314 -17.89 -0.44 -7.02
CA ASP A 314 -17.16 -0.24 -8.29
C ASP A 314 -18.06 0.05 -9.51
N GLY A 315 -19.38 0.09 -9.34
CA GLY A 315 -20.40 0.30 -10.39
C GLY A 315 -20.39 1.65 -11.10
N THR A 316 -19.44 2.52 -10.77
CA THR A 316 -19.14 3.78 -11.48
C THR A 316 -17.63 3.97 -11.73
N ALA A 317 -16.81 2.98 -11.39
CA ALA A 317 -15.37 3.00 -11.58
C ALA A 317 -14.98 2.57 -13.01
N ASP A 318 -13.72 2.80 -13.38
CA ASP A 318 -13.16 2.30 -14.62
C ASP A 318 -12.89 0.79 -14.56
N ARG A 319 -12.69 0.16 -15.72
CA ARG A 319 -12.14 -1.20 -15.78
C ARG A 319 -10.63 -1.16 -15.52
N PRO A 320 -10.06 -2.10 -14.75
CA PRO A 320 -10.62 -3.40 -14.39
C PRO A 320 -11.29 -3.48 -13.00
N MET A 321 -11.76 -2.37 -12.41
CA MET A 321 -12.55 -2.45 -11.17
C MET A 321 -13.99 -2.85 -11.45
N PHE A 322 -14.65 -2.16 -12.38
CA PHE A 322 -16.09 -2.37 -12.65
C PHE A 322 -16.42 -3.80 -13.10
N ASP A 323 -17.25 -4.50 -12.30
CA ASP A 323 -17.70 -5.87 -12.58
C ASP A 323 -18.93 -5.96 -13.48
N GLY A 324 -19.70 -4.89 -13.59
CA GLY A 324 -20.93 -4.86 -14.37
C GLY A 324 -20.70 -5.06 -15.86
N ALA A 325 -21.69 -5.69 -16.50
CA ALA A 325 -21.63 -6.07 -17.90
C ALA A 325 -21.41 -4.86 -18.81
N THR A 326 -20.45 -4.97 -19.73
CA THR A 326 -20.24 -3.94 -20.74
C THR A 326 -21.48 -3.84 -21.62
N ALA A 327 -22.13 -2.66 -21.65
CA ALA A 327 -23.38 -2.46 -22.39
C ALA A 327 -23.18 -2.81 -23.88
N SER A 328 -23.68 -3.98 -24.29
CA SER A 328 -23.31 -4.60 -25.56
C SER A 328 -23.60 -3.66 -26.73
N SER A 329 -22.58 -3.31 -27.49
CA SER A 329 -22.73 -2.49 -28.69
C SER A 329 -23.47 -3.30 -29.76
N ALA A 330 -24.80 -3.15 -29.80
CA ALA A 330 -25.61 -3.68 -30.89
C ALA A 330 -25.03 -3.16 -32.21
N ASN A 331 -24.70 -4.08 -33.12
CA ASN A 331 -24.26 -3.71 -34.47
C ASN A 331 -25.28 -2.72 -35.06
N PRO A 332 -24.83 -1.61 -35.68
CA PRO A 332 -25.77 -0.68 -36.31
C PRO A 332 -26.61 -1.44 -37.33
N PRO A 333 -27.94 -1.32 -37.32
CA PRO A 333 -28.80 -2.12 -38.17
C PRO A 333 -28.51 -1.81 -39.65
N SER A 334 -28.59 -2.84 -40.49
CA SER A 334 -28.01 -2.89 -41.84
C SER A 334 -28.78 -2.09 -42.91
N ASN A 335 -29.45 -1.00 -42.51
CA ASN A 335 -30.42 -0.25 -43.29
C ASN A 335 -30.22 1.27 -43.27
N ALA A 336 -28.96 1.73 -43.33
CA ALA A 336 -28.61 3.13 -43.52
C ALA A 336 -28.93 3.63 -44.95
N ILE A 337 -30.20 3.94 -45.22
CA ILE A 337 -30.66 4.49 -46.51
C ILE A 337 -30.13 5.93 -46.67
N SER A 338 -29.26 6.14 -47.65
CA SER A 338 -28.72 7.46 -48.00
C SER A 338 -29.49 8.08 -49.16
N ALA A 339 -30.04 9.28 -48.97
CA ALA A 339 -30.74 10.04 -50.01
C ALA A 339 -30.19 11.48 -50.11
N TYR A 340 -29.85 11.91 -51.33
CA TYR A 340 -29.37 13.26 -51.62
C TYR A 340 -30.51 14.13 -52.16
N MET A 341 -30.88 15.21 -51.46
CA MET A 341 -31.73 16.28 -51.99
C MET A 341 -31.33 17.64 -51.44
N SER A 342 -31.54 18.69 -52.24
CA SER A 342 -31.38 20.10 -51.87
C SER A 342 -32.68 20.85 -52.19
N ASP A 343 -33.13 21.75 -51.31
CA ASP A 343 -34.31 22.60 -51.54
C ASP A 343 -33.96 24.08 -51.29
N ASN A 344 -34.67 24.97 -51.98
CA ASN A 344 -34.30 26.38 -52.13
C ASN A 344 -34.81 27.23 -50.95
N GLY A 345 -34.11 27.19 -49.82
CA GLY A 345 -34.29 28.16 -48.73
C GLY A 345 -35.53 27.98 -47.86
N HIS A 346 -36.15 26.80 -47.86
CA HIS A 346 -37.28 26.48 -46.97
C HIS A 346 -36.83 25.72 -45.72
N LYS A 347 -37.50 25.96 -44.58
CA LYS A 347 -37.22 25.23 -43.33
C LYS A 347 -37.90 23.85 -43.35
N MET A 348 -37.17 22.84 -42.89
CA MET A 348 -37.56 21.42 -42.97
C MET A 348 -37.34 20.75 -41.61
N ALA A 349 -38.13 19.71 -41.31
CA ALA A 349 -38.08 19.00 -40.04
C ALA A 349 -38.11 17.47 -40.23
N LEU A 350 -37.44 16.76 -39.33
CA LEU A 350 -37.47 15.30 -39.20
C LEU A 350 -38.28 14.92 -37.95
N GLY A 351 -39.05 13.83 -38.04
CA GLY A 351 -39.81 13.30 -36.90
C GLY A 351 -40.18 11.83 -37.05
N LEU A 352 -40.57 11.20 -35.93
CA LEU A 352 -41.03 9.82 -35.86
C LEU A 352 -42.54 9.79 -35.52
N SER A 353 -43.33 9.02 -36.27
CA SER A 353 -44.79 8.92 -36.06
C SER A 353 -45.32 7.54 -36.49
N ARG A 354 -46.33 7.00 -35.79
CA ARG A 354 -46.92 5.69 -36.14
C ARG A 354 -47.79 5.71 -37.40
N SER A 355 -48.04 6.88 -37.96
CA SER A 355 -48.73 7.13 -39.24
C SER A 355 -48.19 8.43 -39.87
N ASN A 356 -48.34 8.61 -41.18
CA ASN A 356 -47.86 9.84 -41.84
C ASN A 356 -48.66 11.06 -41.32
N PRO A 357 -48.02 12.07 -40.70
CA PRO A 357 -48.72 13.21 -40.13
C PRO A 357 -49.33 14.15 -41.18
N ASP A 358 -48.78 14.21 -42.41
CA ASP A 358 -49.43 14.85 -43.57
C ASP A 358 -48.89 14.28 -44.89
N PHE A 359 -49.64 13.39 -45.52
CA PHE A 359 -49.29 12.74 -46.79
C PHE A 359 -49.00 13.71 -47.96
N ARG A 360 -49.35 15.00 -47.87
CA ARG A 360 -49.05 16.02 -48.90
C ARG A 360 -47.80 16.85 -48.61
N ARG A 361 -47.30 16.85 -47.38
CA ARG A 361 -46.16 17.70 -46.93
C ARG A 361 -45.03 16.92 -46.24
N CYS A 362 -45.25 15.64 -45.95
CA CYS A 362 -44.31 14.76 -45.26
C CYS A 362 -44.02 13.49 -46.08
N TYR A 363 -42.76 13.28 -46.45
CA TYR A 363 -42.28 12.08 -47.13
C TYR A 363 -41.90 11.01 -46.10
N ASN A 364 -42.19 9.73 -46.37
CA ASN A 364 -41.85 8.61 -45.47
C ASN A 364 -40.45 8.08 -45.82
N LEU A 365 -39.56 7.97 -44.82
CA LEU A 365 -38.20 7.47 -44.98
C LEU A 365 -38.03 6.00 -44.55
N GLY A 366 -39.12 5.34 -44.12
CA GLY A 366 -39.12 4.00 -43.54
C GLY A 366 -39.07 4.04 -42.01
N ALA A 367 -39.32 2.89 -41.38
CA ALA A 367 -39.26 2.71 -39.92
C ALA A 367 -39.96 3.80 -39.08
N ASN A 368 -41.12 4.29 -39.55
CA ASN A 368 -41.91 5.38 -38.94
C ASN A 368 -41.23 6.78 -38.94
N ALA A 369 -40.15 6.99 -39.69
CA ALA A 369 -39.52 8.30 -39.86
C ALA A 369 -40.12 9.08 -41.05
N TYR A 370 -40.35 10.38 -40.83
CA TYR A 370 -40.93 11.29 -41.83
C TYR A 370 -40.12 12.58 -41.95
N PHE A 371 -40.06 13.10 -43.18
CA PHE A 371 -39.40 14.35 -43.53
C PHE A 371 -40.44 15.36 -44.03
N CYS A 372 -40.65 16.43 -43.27
CA CYS A 372 -41.75 17.38 -43.45
C CYS A 372 -41.26 18.78 -43.84
N ARG A 373 -41.94 19.42 -44.81
CA ARG A 373 -41.69 20.83 -45.21
C ARG A 373 -42.72 21.77 -44.56
N GLY A 374 -42.24 22.82 -43.90
CA GLY A 374 -43.08 23.78 -43.17
C GLY A 374 -42.83 25.24 -43.55
N SER A 375 -43.76 26.13 -43.17
CA SER A 375 -43.67 27.57 -43.40
C SER A 375 -44.52 28.36 -42.40
N GLY A 376 -43.94 29.34 -41.72
CA GLY A 376 -44.67 30.22 -40.79
C GLY A 376 -44.95 29.59 -39.42
N SER A 377 -46.02 30.06 -38.78
CA SER A 377 -46.45 29.69 -37.42
C SER A 377 -46.95 28.25 -37.27
N ASP A 378 -47.38 27.63 -38.38
CA ASP A 378 -48.18 26.40 -38.36
C ASP A 378 -47.28 25.14 -38.27
N ASN A 379 -46.22 25.21 -37.47
CA ASN A 379 -45.29 24.10 -37.22
C ASN A 379 -45.81 23.27 -36.02
N PRO A 380 -46.25 22.01 -36.21
CA PRO A 380 -47.21 21.36 -35.31
C PRO A 380 -46.67 20.88 -33.95
N VAL A 381 -45.40 21.11 -33.62
CA VAL A 381 -44.85 20.82 -32.29
C VAL A 381 -43.87 21.92 -31.88
N VAL A 382 -44.04 22.47 -30.68
CA VAL A 382 -43.12 23.43 -30.05
C VAL A 382 -42.76 22.92 -28.66
N ASN A 383 -41.51 22.47 -28.48
CA ASN A 383 -40.94 22.28 -27.14
C ASN A 383 -39.48 22.75 -27.06
N GLN A 384 -39.32 24.04 -27.38
CA GLN A 384 -38.23 24.94 -26.95
C GLN A 384 -36.81 24.34 -26.82
N SER A 385 -36.28 23.84 -27.91
CA SER A 385 -34.82 23.76 -28.11
C SER A 385 -34.49 24.18 -29.54
N SER A 386 -33.62 25.17 -29.70
CA SER A 386 -33.32 25.79 -30.99
C SER A 386 -31.88 26.27 -31.08
N VAL A 387 -31.26 26.08 -32.23
CA VAL A 387 -29.88 26.50 -32.52
C VAL A 387 -29.89 27.47 -33.68
N THR A 388 -29.15 28.57 -33.57
CA THR A 388 -28.99 29.55 -34.66
C THR A 388 -27.57 29.50 -35.18
N ASP A 389 -27.40 29.35 -36.48
CA ASP A 389 -26.08 29.32 -37.12
C ASP A 389 -25.50 30.73 -37.36
N ALA A 390 -24.23 30.78 -37.79
CA ALA A 390 -23.50 32.03 -38.03
C ALA A 390 -24.05 32.89 -39.18
N SER A 391 -25.05 32.41 -39.95
CA SER A 391 -25.80 33.22 -40.92
C SER A 391 -27.02 33.93 -40.32
N GLY A 392 -27.35 33.63 -39.05
CA GLY A 392 -28.56 34.09 -38.38
C GLY A 392 -29.77 33.16 -38.59
N THR A 393 -29.58 31.95 -39.14
CA THR A 393 -30.70 31.04 -39.41
C THR A 393 -30.98 30.11 -38.21
N THR A 394 -32.16 30.27 -37.60
CA THR A 394 -32.60 29.46 -36.44
C THR A 394 -33.32 28.17 -36.85
N TRP A 395 -32.90 27.05 -36.26
CA TRP A 395 -33.44 25.70 -36.41
C TRP A 395 -34.09 25.25 -35.10
N TYR A 396 -35.14 24.42 -35.15
CA TYR A 396 -35.91 23.98 -33.98
C TYR A 396 -35.98 22.45 -33.89
N LEU A 397 -35.81 21.90 -32.69
CA LEU A 397 -36.00 20.49 -32.39
C LEU A 397 -37.45 20.18 -32.01
N VAL A 398 -37.89 18.99 -32.40
CA VAL A 398 -39.22 18.44 -32.11
C VAL A 398 -39.04 17.08 -31.43
N SER A 399 -39.54 16.95 -30.20
CA SER A 399 -39.66 15.67 -29.50
C SER A 399 -41.06 15.57 -28.90
N SER A 400 -41.70 14.42 -29.08
CA SER A 400 -43.08 14.17 -28.66
C SER A 400 -43.26 12.77 -28.06
N VAL A 401 -42.43 12.44 -27.07
CA VAL A 401 -42.68 11.32 -26.14
C VAL A 401 -42.26 11.70 -24.73
N SER A 402 -43.21 11.61 -23.80
CA SER A 402 -42.97 11.78 -22.37
C SER A 402 -42.67 10.42 -21.73
N GLY A 403 -41.40 10.16 -21.42
CA GLY A 403 -40.96 8.98 -20.67
C GLY A 403 -39.73 8.31 -21.27
N GLY A 404 -38.69 8.13 -20.43
CA GLY A 404 -37.42 7.50 -20.81
C GLY A 404 -36.44 8.47 -21.47
N ALA A 405 -35.33 8.75 -20.79
CA ALA A 405 -34.14 9.31 -21.43
C ALA A 405 -33.37 8.19 -22.13
N ASN A 406 -32.83 8.45 -23.33
CA ASN A 406 -31.45 8.11 -23.75
C ASN A 406 -31.21 8.38 -25.25
N CYS A 407 -30.36 9.39 -25.51
CA CYS A 407 -29.51 9.65 -26.69
C CYS A 407 -30.03 9.46 -28.15
N ILE A 408 -29.85 10.52 -28.96
CA ILE A 408 -29.91 10.48 -30.44
C ILE A 408 -28.51 10.23 -31.01
N THR A 409 -28.38 9.41 -32.05
CA THR A 409 -27.08 8.90 -32.55
C THR A 409 -26.61 9.49 -33.90
N ASN A 410 -25.65 10.42 -33.81
CA ASN A 410 -24.47 10.58 -34.68
C ASN A 410 -24.58 11.08 -36.16
N ARG A 411 -23.58 11.92 -36.54
CA ARG A 411 -23.05 12.31 -37.88
C ARG A 411 -23.92 12.16 -39.15
N THR A 412 -24.19 13.29 -39.83
CA THR A 412 -23.38 13.76 -40.99
C THR A 412 -23.70 15.20 -41.44
N ALA A 413 -23.11 16.19 -40.76
CA ALA A 413 -22.82 17.56 -41.22
C ALA A 413 -21.78 18.13 -40.23
N PHE A 414 -20.77 18.93 -40.58
CA PHE A 414 -20.52 19.75 -41.77
C PHE A 414 -19.16 19.44 -42.45
N GLY A 415 -18.89 20.09 -43.59
CA GLY A 415 -17.63 20.01 -44.31
C GLY A 415 -16.49 20.85 -43.70
N ARG A 416 -15.30 20.79 -44.35
CA ARG A 416 -14.04 21.41 -43.92
C ARG A 416 -14.19 22.91 -43.67
N GLY A 417 -13.68 23.41 -42.55
CA GLY A 417 -13.60 24.84 -42.24
C GLY A 417 -13.55 25.19 -40.75
N TYR A 418 -14.08 24.31 -39.89
CA TYR A 418 -14.19 24.54 -38.44
C TYR A 418 -13.09 23.82 -37.65
N SER A 419 -12.54 24.49 -36.64
CA SER A 419 -11.60 23.90 -35.68
C SER A 419 -12.35 23.13 -34.60
N THR A 420 -12.35 21.80 -34.68
CA THR A 420 -12.85 20.93 -33.61
C THR A 420 -11.70 20.48 -32.72
N SER A 421 -11.44 21.21 -31.63
CA SER A 421 -10.74 20.62 -30.49
C SER A 421 -11.56 19.44 -29.98
N TYR A 422 -10.93 18.27 -29.85
CA TYR A 422 -11.61 17.05 -29.41
C TYR A 422 -11.91 17.10 -27.91
N GLY A 423 -13.04 17.73 -27.56
CA GLY A 423 -13.82 17.24 -26.43
C GLY A 423 -14.62 16.03 -26.90
N ALA A 424 -14.27 14.83 -26.43
CA ALA A 424 -15.25 13.75 -26.48
C ALA A 424 -16.44 14.16 -25.61
N CYS A 425 -17.67 13.84 -26.02
CA CYS A 425 -18.71 13.69 -25.01
C CYS A 425 -18.21 12.59 -24.07
N PRO A 426 -18.12 12.81 -22.74
CA PRO A 426 -17.90 11.70 -21.84
C PRO A 426 -19.01 10.70 -22.11
N SER A 427 -18.65 9.47 -22.44
CA SER A 427 -19.63 8.40 -22.48
C SER A 427 -20.06 8.16 -21.04
N THR A 428 -21.16 8.81 -20.64
CA THR A 428 -22.03 8.27 -19.59
C THR A 428 -22.64 7.00 -20.15
N THR A 429 -21.82 5.95 -20.21
CA THR A 429 -22.23 4.56 -20.29
C THR A 429 -23.29 4.38 -19.22
N GLY A 430 -24.51 4.02 -19.64
CA GLY A 430 -25.57 3.60 -18.73
C GLY A 430 -25.22 2.25 -18.13
N VAL A 431 -24.20 2.23 -17.27
CA VAL A 431 -23.75 1.07 -16.51
C VAL A 431 -24.96 0.49 -15.77
N THR A 432 -25.29 -0.74 -16.11
CA THR A 432 -26.51 -1.41 -15.66
C THR A 432 -26.15 -2.83 -15.24
N GLY A 433 -26.11 -3.07 -13.93
CA GLY A 433 -25.61 -4.31 -13.34
C GLY A 433 -24.23 -4.16 -12.72
N GLY A 434 -23.72 -5.30 -12.25
CA GLY A 434 -22.63 -5.40 -11.29
C GLY A 434 -23.11 -6.15 -10.04
N SER A 435 -22.19 -6.69 -9.23
CA SER A 435 -22.51 -7.37 -7.98
C SER A 435 -22.84 -6.36 -6.87
N SER A 436 -23.02 -6.80 -5.63
CA SER A 436 -23.26 -5.90 -4.49
C SER A 436 -22.93 -6.59 -3.18
N ASN A 437 -22.14 -5.94 -2.33
CA ASN A 437 -21.57 -6.51 -1.12
C ASN A 437 -20.68 -7.74 -1.41
N SER A 438 -20.01 -7.78 -2.56
CA SER A 438 -18.92 -8.75 -2.86
C SER A 438 -17.71 -8.52 -1.95
N LEU A 439 -16.71 -9.40 -2.00
CA LEU A 439 -15.42 -9.14 -1.34
C LEU A 439 -14.70 -7.96 -2.00
N ALA A 440 -14.86 -7.82 -3.32
CA ALA A 440 -14.36 -6.68 -4.08
C ALA A 440 -15.04 -5.36 -3.74
N ASP A 441 -16.34 -5.34 -3.44
CA ASP A 441 -17.03 -4.14 -2.94
C ASP A 441 -16.48 -3.71 -1.56
N VAL A 442 -16.23 -4.67 -0.66
CA VAL A 442 -15.65 -4.38 0.66
C VAL A 442 -14.25 -3.77 0.51
N ALA A 443 -13.41 -4.36 -0.34
CA ALA A 443 -12.08 -3.84 -0.62
C ALA A 443 -12.13 -2.43 -1.25
N MET A 444 -13.03 -2.21 -2.23
CA MET A 444 -13.22 -0.91 -2.86
C MET A 444 -13.66 0.14 -1.86
N TYR A 445 -14.65 -0.16 -1.00
CA TYR A 445 -15.18 0.77 -0.01
C TYR A 445 -14.12 1.26 0.98
N TYR A 446 -13.34 0.36 1.57
CA TYR A 446 -12.30 0.71 2.54
C TYR A 446 -11.00 1.27 1.89
N TYR A 447 -10.85 1.13 0.57
CA TYR A 447 -9.85 1.87 -0.22
C TYR A 447 -10.33 3.29 -0.57
N GLN A 448 -11.58 3.47 -1.04
CA GLN A 448 -12.09 4.72 -1.62
C GLN A 448 -12.80 5.66 -0.62
N THR A 449 -13.01 5.23 0.63
CA THR A 449 -13.59 6.05 1.70
C THR A 449 -12.50 6.56 2.62
N ASP A 450 -12.54 7.85 2.99
CA ASP A 450 -11.68 8.38 4.05
C ASP A 450 -12.07 7.75 5.40
N LEU A 451 -11.16 6.94 5.94
CA LEU A 451 -11.37 6.22 7.19
C LEU A 451 -11.36 7.13 8.42
N ARG A 452 -10.91 8.39 8.31
CA ARG A 452 -10.76 9.33 9.43
C ARG A 452 -11.38 10.69 9.10
N THR A 453 -12.60 10.93 9.57
CA THR A 453 -13.28 12.21 9.36
C THR A 453 -13.97 12.74 10.63
N PRO A 454 -14.11 14.07 10.79
CA PRO A 454 -14.79 14.66 11.95
C PRO A 454 -16.24 14.19 12.09
N ALA A 455 -16.92 13.97 10.95
CA ALA A 455 -18.29 13.47 10.90
C ALA A 455 -18.43 12.03 11.45
N LEU A 456 -17.40 11.20 11.31
CA LEU A 456 -17.36 9.86 11.90
C LEU A 456 -17.04 9.88 13.40
N ASN A 457 -16.52 10.99 13.95
CA ASN A 457 -16.02 11.07 15.32
C ASN A 457 -15.00 9.94 15.64
N ASN A 458 -13.93 9.87 14.85
CA ASN A 458 -12.82 8.90 14.98
C ASN A 458 -11.44 9.54 14.80
N CYS A 459 -11.33 10.83 15.09
CA CYS A 459 -10.12 11.63 14.88
C CYS A 459 -9.07 11.51 15.99
N ALA A 460 -9.42 10.83 17.10
CA ALA A 460 -8.48 10.48 18.15
C ALA A 460 -7.80 9.15 17.81
N GLY A 461 -6.50 9.19 17.49
CA GLY A 461 -5.64 8.01 17.45
C GLY A 461 -5.01 7.71 18.82
N THR A 462 -4.13 6.72 18.86
CA THR A 462 -3.27 6.48 20.03
C THR A 462 -2.17 7.55 20.05
N PRO A 463 -1.99 8.36 21.12
CA PRO A 463 -0.96 9.40 21.13
C PRO A 463 0.46 8.81 21.22
N VAL A 464 1.32 9.13 20.25
CA VAL A 464 2.71 8.65 20.19
C VAL A 464 3.68 9.82 20.09
N PRO A 465 4.51 10.10 21.13
CA PRO A 465 5.53 11.14 21.08
C PRO A 465 6.52 10.94 19.91
N PRO A 466 6.84 11.98 19.10
CA PRO A 466 6.29 13.34 19.11
C PRO A 466 4.90 13.40 18.44
N ALA A 467 3.85 13.44 19.27
CA ALA A 467 2.46 13.41 18.83
C ALA A 467 2.05 14.80 18.36
N ASN A 468 2.37 15.14 17.12
CA ASN A 468 2.11 16.47 16.62
C ASN A 468 0.61 16.76 16.52
N LYS A 469 0.17 17.89 17.07
CA LYS A 469 -1.19 18.43 16.85
C LYS A 469 -1.28 19.22 15.54
N LYS A 470 -0.18 19.33 14.80
CA LYS A 470 -0.06 20.04 13.52
C LYS A 470 -0.70 19.27 12.36
N TYR A 471 -0.69 17.94 12.39
CA TYR A 471 -1.31 17.04 11.41
C TYR A 471 -2.28 16.04 12.07
N PRO A 472 -3.39 16.51 12.67
CA PRO A 472 -4.40 15.64 13.28
C PRO A 472 -4.95 14.62 12.28
N LEU A 473 -5.48 13.47 12.76
CA LEU A 473 -6.01 12.41 11.89
C LEU A 473 -7.16 12.85 10.97
N CYS A 474 -7.73 14.03 11.19
CA CYS A 474 -8.87 14.58 10.47
C CYS A 474 -8.65 16.05 10.13
N THR A 475 -9.24 16.49 9.02
CA THR A 475 -9.05 17.83 8.43
C THR A 475 -9.78 18.99 9.11
N SER A 476 -10.52 18.79 10.22
CA SER A 476 -11.16 19.90 10.95
C SER A 476 -10.16 20.86 11.61
N ASP A 477 -8.97 20.33 11.95
CA ASP A 477 -7.96 21.02 12.76
C ASP A 477 -6.60 21.08 12.02
N ASN A 478 -6.54 20.65 10.76
CA ASN A 478 -5.37 20.76 9.87
C ASN A 478 -5.59 21.93 8.88
N PRO A 479 -4.67 22.91 8.76
CA PRO A 479 -4.76 23.95 7.74
C PRO A 479 -4.50 23.45 6.31
N ASP A 480 -3.95 22.26 6.13
CA ASP A 480 -3.78 21.60 4.83
C ASP A 480 -5.02 20.73 4.50
N PRO A 481 -5.73 20.97 3.37
CA PRO A 481 -6.81 20.10 2.91
C PRO A 481 -6.32 18.75 2.36
N SER A 482 -5.01 18.57 2.19
CA SER A 482 -4.39 17.28 1.91
C SER A 482 -4.52 16.39 3.15
N ASN A 483 -5.23 15.26 2.99
CA ASN A 483 -4.97 14.11 3.85
C ASN A 483 -3.58 13.54 3.44
N ASN A 484 -2.76 13.15 4.40
CA ASN A 484 -1.29 13.16 4.23
C ASN A 484 -0.66 11.80 3.92
N VAL A 485 -1.44 10.79 3.51
CA VAL A 485 -0.87 9.49 3.12
C VAL A 485 -0.05 9.65 1.83
N PRO A 486 1.18 9.10 1.76
CA PRO A 486 2.04 9.23 0.58
C PRO A 486 1.35 8.81 -0.73
N ARG A 487 1.61 9.56 -1.79
CA ARG A 487 1.22 9.24 -3.16
C ARG A 487 2.47 9.11 -4.02
N ASP A 488 2.65 7.98 -4.69
CA ASP A 488 3.68 7.82 -5.73
C ASP A 488 3.18 8.43 -7.05
N ALA A 489 3.97 9.33 -7.63
CA ALA A 489 3.63 10.03 -8.88
C ALA A 489 3.54 9.10 -10.11
N THR A 490 4.07 7.87 -10.04
CA THR A 490 3.90 6.83 -11.07
C THR A 490 2.68 5.95 -10.80
N ASN A 491 2.17 5.93 -9.57
CA ASN A 491 1.11 5.07 -9.09
C ASN A 491 -0.12 5.89 -8.68
N ILE A 492 -1.00 6.12 -9.67
CA ILE A 492 -2.31 6.80 -9.54
C ILE A 492 -3.32 6.06 -8.63
N TYR A 493 -2.88 5.07 -7.85
CA TYR A 493 -3.69 4.20 -7.00
C TYR A 493 -3.33 4.30 -5.51
N LEU A 494 -2.79 5.43 -5.07
CA LEU A 494 -2.73 5.82 -3.67
C LEU A 494 -3.58 7.07 -3.44
N ASN A 495 -4.52 7.00 -2.50
CA ASN A 495 -5.33 8.14 -2.07
C ASN A 495 -4.55 8.98 -1.06
N SER A 496 -4.74 10.31 -1.06
CA SER A 496 -4.31 11.19 0.06
C SER A 496 -4.97 10.76 1.36
N PHE A 497 -6.19 10.24 1.23
CA PHE A 497 -6.93 9.39 2.15
C PHE A 497 -6.16 8.69 3.28
N GLN A 498 -6.63 8.76 4.52
CA GLN A 498 -6.54 7.57 5.36
C GLN A 498 -7.40 6.46 4.74
N HIS A 499 -6.76 5.38 4.28
CA HIS A 499 -7.38 4.29 3.53
C HIS A 499 -6.72 2.93 3.83
N MET A 500 -7.36 1.84 3.41
CA MET A 500 -6.85 0.47 3.53
C MET A 500 -6.53 -0.12 2.15
N VAL A 501 -5.28 -0.57 1.97
CA VAL A 501 -4.86 -1.38 0.82
C VAL A 501 -5.05 -2.86 1.13
N THR A 502 -5.56 -3.64 0.18
CA THR A 502 -5.91 -5.07 0.37
C THR A 502 -5.12 -5.97 -0.57
N PHE A 503 -4.25 -6.80 0.00
CA PHE A 503 -3.62 -7.94 -0.67
C PHE A 503 -4.42 -9.22 -0.38
N THR A 504 -4.50 -10.13 -1.35
CA THR A 504 -5.26 -11.38 -1.21
C THR A 504 -4.45 -12.59 -1.67
N LEU A 505 -4.62 -13.73 -1.00
CA LEU A 505 -3.92 -14.98 -1.32
C LEU A 505 -4.87 -16.18 -1.27
N GLY A 506 -5.05 -16.86 -2.40
CA GLY A 506 -5.82 -18.10 -2.53
C GLY A 506 -4.93 -19.34 -2.56
N LEU A 507 -5.31 -20.40 -1.85
CA LEU A 507 -4.57 -21.68 -1.79
C LEU A 507 -5.31 -22.80 -2.50
N GLY A 508 -4.67 -23.46 -3.48
CA GLY A 508 -5.12 -24.72 -4.09
C GLY A 508 -6.38 -24.66 -4.98
N VAL A 509 -7.14 -23.56 -4.96
CA VAL A 509 -8.33 -23.36 -5.79
C VAL A 509 -8.06 -22.41 -6.95
N ASN A 510 -8.54 -22.79 -8.14
CA ASN A 510 -8.66 -21.91 -9.29
C ASN A 510 -10.10 -21.38 -9.36
N GLY A 511 -10.27 -20.11 -9.70
CA GLY A 511 -11.57 -19.56 -10.07
C GLY A 511 -12.00 -19.97 -11.48
N THR A 512 -13.02 -19.31 -12.00
CA THR A 512 -13.47 -19.48 -13.39
C THR A 512 -12.57 -18.73 -14.39
N LEU A 513 -11.79 -17.75 -13.92
CA LEU A 513 -10.82 -17.01 -14.71
C LEU A 513 -9.42 -17.65 -14.73
N GLN A 514 -8.69 -17.44 -15.82
CA GLN A 514 -7.30 -17.87 -15.98
C GLN A 514 -6.33 -16.84 -15.39
N TYR A 515 -6.04 -17.02 -14.10
CA TYR A 515 -5.01 -16.28 -13.38
C TYR A 515 -3.59 -16.53 -13.94
N SER A 516 -2.72 -15.54 -13.79
CA SER A 516 -1.28 -15.62 -14.04
C SER A 516 -0.59 -14.70 -13.04
N SER A 517 0.57 -15.08 -12.50
CA SER A 517 1.28 -14.28 -11.49
C SER A 517 1.72 -12.90 -12.00
N ASP A 518 1.91 -12.77 -13.31
CA ASP A 518 2.22 -11.50 -14.00
C ASP A 518 0.97 -10.83 -14.59
N TYR A 519 -0.22 -10.97 -13.98
CA TYR A 519 -1.43 -10.36 -14.53
C TYR A 519 -1.33 -8.82 -14.66
N LEU A 520 -0.58 -8.18 -13.75
CA LEU A 520 -0.30 -6.74 -13.79
C LEU A 520 0.58 -6.34 -14.99
N GLY A 521 1.68 -7.06 -15.25
CA GLY A 521 2.53 -6.86 -16.44
C GLY A 521 1.87 -7.28 -17.77
N GLY A 522 0.73 -7.97 -17.70
CA GLY A 522 -0.08 -8.38 -18.86
C GLY A 522 -0.05 -9.87 -19.17
N GLY A 523 0.56 -10.69 -18.31
CA GLY A 523 0.67 -12.14 -18.45
C GLY A 523 -0.63 -12.95 -18.25
N SER A 524 -1.78 -12.33 -17.95
CA SER A 524 -3.10 -12.98 -17.97
C SER A 524 -3.97 -12.46 -19.11
N ALA A 525 -4.38 -13.36 -20.00
CA ALA A 525 -5.29 -13.05 -21.10
C ALA A 525 -6.68 -12.61 -20.61
N ASP A 526 -7.20 -13.24 -19.55
CA ASP A 526 -8.51 -12.91 -18.98
C ASP A 526 -8.50 -11.52 -18.31
N TYR A 527 -7.47 -11.19 -17.54
CA TYR A 527 -7.35 -9.86 -16.95
C TYR A 527 -7.19 -8.76 -18.01
N ASN A 528 -6.47 -9.05 -19.10
CA ASN A 528 -6.41 -8.14 -20.25
C ASN A 528 -7.77 -7.99 -20.95
N ALA A 529 -8.56 -9.06 -21.07
CA ALA A 529 -9.92 -9.00 -21.61
C ALA A 529 -10.88 -8.21 -20.70
N ILE A 530 -10.72 -8.30 -19.38
CA ILE A 530 -11.48 -7.51 -18.39
C ILE A 530 -11.12 -6.03 -18.50
N LYS A 531 -9.82 -5.69 -18.52
CA LYS A 531 -9.32 -4.32 -18.79
C LYS A 531 -9.84 -3.76 -20.13
N ALA A 532 -9.97 -4.61 -21.16
CA ALA A 532 -10.45 -4.22 -22.49
C ALA A 532 -11.98 -4.16 -22.64
N GLY A 533 -12.76 -4.54 -21.62
CA GLY A 533 -14.23 -4.59 -21.73
C GLY A 533 -14.77 -5.73 -22.60
N THR A 534 -13.95 -6.75 -22.89
CA THR A 534 -14.34 -7.93 -23.71
C THR A 534 -14.61 -9.19 -22.90
N LYS A 535 -14.41 -9.13 -21.57
CA LYS A 535 -14.83 -10.13 -20.58
C LYS A 535 -15.25 -9.39 -19.32
N ASP A 536 -16.18 -9.94 -18.55
CA ASP A 536 -16.65 -9.36 -17.29
C ASP A 536 -16.08 -10.14 -16.09
N TRP A 537 -16.04 -9.54 -14.90
CA TRP A 537 -15.81 -10.30 -13.68
C TRP A 537 -17.02 -11.22 -13.42
N PRO A 538 -16.83 -12.49 -13.05
CA PRO A 538 -17.94 -13.38 -12.70
C PRO A 538 -18.69 -12.88 -11.47
N THR A 539 -20.02 -12.88 -11.51
CA THR A 539 -20.83 -12.54 -10.33
C THR A 539 -20.56 -13.56 -9.21
N PRO A 540 -20.11 -13.15 -8.00
CA PRO A 540 -19.74 -14.09 -6.95
C PRO A 540 -20.95 -14.85 -6.40
N VAL A 541 -20.87 -16.19 -6.38
CA VAL A 541 -21.91 -17.07 -5.83
C VAL A 541 -21.37 -17.86 -4.64
N ARG A 542 -22.08 -17.84 -3.51
CA ARG A 542 -21.67 -18.51 -2.28
C ARG A 542 -21.39 -20.02 -2.49
N ASN A 543 -20.24 -20.50 -2.03
CA ASN A 543 -19.71 -21.86 -2.26
C ASN A 543 -19.44 -22.23 -3.74
N ASP A 544 -19.22 -21.26 -4.63
CA ASP A 544 -18.89 -21.49 -6.04
C ASP A 544 -17.52 -20.85 -6.41
N PRO A 545 -16.73 -21.44 -7.34
CA PRO A 545 -15.42 -20.91 -7.75
C PRO A 545 -15.38 -19.44 -8.19
N THR A 546 -16.51 -18.84 -8.57
CA THR A 546 -16.65 -17.39 -8.79
C THR A 546 -16.22 -16.54 -7.58
N THR A 547 -16.26 -17.08 -6.36
CA THR A 547 -15.73 -16.41 -5.15
C THR A 547 -14.20 -16.37 -5.06
N VAL A 548 -13.50 -17.20 -5.84
CA VAL A 548 -12.04 -17.12 -6.02
C VAL A 548 -11.69 -16.03 -7.03
N ASP A 549 -12.57 -15.79 -8.01
CA ASP A 549 -12.46 -14.63 -8.91
C ASP A 549 -12.75 -13.33 -8.13
N ASP A 550 -13.74 -13.32 -7.21
CA ASP A 550 -14.00 -12.23 -6.24
C ASP A 550 -12.78 -11.94 -5.35
N LEU A 551 -12.06 -12.97 -4.89
CA LEU A 551 -10.82 -12.81 -4.13
C LEU A 551 -9.71 -12.12 -4.93
N TRP A 552 -9.62 -12.36 -6.24
CA TRP A 552 -8.70 -11.65 -7.14
C TRP A 552 -9.16 -10.21 -7.37
N HIS A 553 -10.44 -10.03 -7.70
CA HIS A 553 -11.08 -8.74 -7.92
C HIS A 553 -10.95 -7.82 -6.68
N ALA A 554 -11.01 -8.39 -5.48
CA ALA A 554 -10.79 -7.66 -4.23
C ALA A 554 -9.39 -7.06 -4.07
N ALA A 555 -8.32 -7.73 -4.55
CA ALA A 555 -7.00 -7.09 -4.59
C ALA A 555 -6.94 -5.95 -5.62
N VAL A 556 -7.62 -6.10 -6.76
CA VAL A 556 -7.68 -5.07 -7.82
C VAL A 556 -8.45 -3.83 -7.34
N ASN A 557 -9.58 -4.02 -6.67
CA ASN A 557 -10.36 -2.94 -6.07
C ASN A 557 -9.64 -2.30 -4.88
N GLY A 558 -9.08 -3.12 -3.98
CA GLY A 558 -8.31 -2.67 -2.82
C GLY A 558 -6.85 -2.29 -3.09
N ARG A 559 -6.42 -2.22 -4.35
CA ARG A 559 -5.07 -1.78 -4.81
C ARG A 559 -3.86 -2.54 -4.27
N GLY A 560 -4.04 -3.74 -3.74
CA GLY A 560 -2.94 -4.68 -3.53
C GLY A 560 -2.73 -5.60 -4.74
N GLN A 561 -2.12 -6.74 -4.48
CA GLN A 561 -1.92 -7.81 -5.45
C GLN A 561 -2.59 -9.11 -4.98
N TYR A 562 -3.19 -9.84 -5.92
CA TYR A 562 -3.68 -11.20 -5.70
C TYR A 562 -2.59 -12.21 -6.01
N PHE A 563 -2.47 -13.22 -5.15
CA PHE A 563 -1.59 -14.36 -5.34
C PHE A 563 -2.36 -15.68 -5.29
N SER A 564 -2.22 -16.52 -6.32
CA SER A 564 -2.66 -17.92 -6.26
C SER A 564 -1.47 -18.83 -5.97
N ALA A 565 -1.52 -19.55 -4.85
CA ALA A 565 -0.52 -20.55 -4.45
C ALA A 565 -1.09 -21.95 -4.67
N GLN A 566 -0.43 -22.74 -5.51
CA GLN A 566 -0.86 -24.11 -5.83
C GLN A 566 -0.02 -25.17 -5.09
N ASP A 567 1.06 -24.77 -4.42
CA ASP A 567 1.96 -25.63 -3.66
C ASP A 567 2.72 -24.83 -2.58
N SER A 568 3.43 -25.53 -1.70
CA SER A 568 4.19 -24.91 -0.59
C SER A 568 5.28 -23.91 -1.04
N ALA A 569 5.93 -24.14 -2.18
CA ALA A 569 7.01 -23.27 -2.66
C ALA A 569 6.47 -21.95 -3.27
N SER A 570 5.37 -22.04 -4.03
CA SER A 570 4.64 -20.88 -4.52
C SER A 570 3.98 -20.09 -3.38
N LEU A 571 3.55 -20.74 -2.29
CA LEU A 571 3.01 -20.08 -1.10
C LEU A 571 4.05 -19.21 -0.39
N VAL A 572 5.26 -19.71 -0.13
CA VAL A 572 6.38 -18.92 0.42
C VAL A 572 6.72 -17.75 -0.52
N SER A 573 6.79 -18.02 -1.83
CA SER A 573 7.12 -17.02 -2.84
C SER A 573 6.07 -15.89 -2.93
N ALA A 574 4.79 -16.24 -2.79
CA ALA A 574 3.65 -15.33 -2.80
C ALA A 574 3.62 -14.42 -1.56
N LEU A 575 3.77 -14.97 -0.36
CA LEU A 575 3.81 -14.17 0.88
C LEU A 575 5.01 -13.23 0.91
N GLY A 576 6.20 -13.69 0.48
CA GLY A 576 7.36 -12.83 0.31
C GLY A 576 7.17 -11.76 -0.78
N ALA A 577 6.35 -12.01 -1.81
CA ALA A 577 6.01 -11.02 -2.83
C ALA A 577 5.00 -9.98 -2.31
N ALA A 578 4.00 -10.38 -1.52
CA ALA A 578 3.07 -9.46 -0.85
C ALA A 578 3.82 -8.49 0.08
N ILE A 579 4.79 -9.01 0.85
CA ILE A 579 5.65 -8.18 1.71
C ILE A 579 6.48 -7.17 0.90
N ARG A 580 7.11 -7.60 -0.21
CA ARG A 580 7.84 -6.65 -1.08
C ARG A 580 6.92 -5.61 -1.71
N GLY A 581 5.73 -6.01 -2.16
CA GLY A 581 4.72 -5.09 -2.70
C GLY A 581 4.20 -4.08 -1.66
N ILE A 582 4.23 -4.40 -0.36
CA ILE A 582 4.03 -3.41 0.70
C ILE A 582 5.22 -2.45 0.76
N ASN A 583 6.46 -2.96 0.77
CA ASN A 583 7.67 -2.13 0.85
C ASN A 583 7.78 -1.13 -0.31
N ASP A 584 7.42 -1.56 -1.52
CA ASP A 584 7.38 -0.72 -2.73
C ASP A 584 6.34 0.41 -2.63
N LEU A 585 5.35 0.31 -1.72
CA LEU A 585 4.31 1.30 -1.46
C LEU A 585 4.57 2.19 -0.22
N THR A 586 5.53 1.86 0.65
CA THR A 586 5.69 2.48 2.00
C THR A 586 6.84 3.47 2.15
N GLY A 587 7.35 4.05 1.06
CA GLY A 587 8.50 4.95 1.16
C GLY A 587 8.17 6.33 1.76
N ALA A 588 8.37 6.55 3.06
CA ALA A 588 8.87 7.82 3.64
C ALA A 588 9.14 7.79 5.17
N ALA A 589 10.37 8.13 5.58
CA ALA A 589 10.76 8.92 6.77
C ALA A 589 12.29 8.87 7.05
N SER A 590 12.81 9.72 7.95
CA SER A 590 14.26 9.80 8.29
C SER A 590 14.56 10.40 9.68
N ALA A 591 15.86 10.61 9.97
CA ALA A 591 16.42 10.64 11.32
C ALA A 591 16.33 11.98 12.08
N ALA A 592 16.56 11.90 13.39
CA ALA A 592 16.55 13.03 14.33
C ALA A 592 17.89 13.20 15.08
N SER A 593 17.99 14.31 15.80
CA SER A 593 19.14 14.70 16.63
C SER A 593 18.69 15.49 17.86
N VAL A 594 19.55 15.64 18.87
CA VAL A 594 19.25 16.34 20.13
C VAL A 594 20.27 17.44 20.43
N SER A 595 19.83 18.50 21.09
CA SER A 595 20.66 19.67 21.44
C SER A 595 21.70 19.39 22.52
N SER A 596 21.35 18.60 23.55
CA SER A 596 22.23 18.32 24.69
C SER A 596 22.12 16.87 25.17
N LEU A 597 23.21 16.34 25.74
CA LEU A 597 23.27 14.98 26.32
C LEU A 597 22.57 14.87 27.69
N LYS A 598 22.11 16.00 28.24
CA LYS A 598 21.31 16.11 29.46
C LYS A 598 20.36 17.30 29.31
N PRO A 599 19.13 17.09 28.83
CA PRO A 599 18.14 18.15 28.69
C PRO A 599 17.99 18.96 29.98
N THR A 600 18.11 20.27 29.88
CA THR A 600 17.83 21.21 30.98
C THR A 600 16.97 22.35 30.46
N SER A 601 16.19 23.00 31.32
CA SER A 601 15.27 24.07 30.89
C SER A 601 16.03 25.22 30.20
N GLY A 602 15.89 25.34 28.88
CA GLY A 602 16.62 26.29 28.02
C GLY A 602 17.70 25.66 27.13
N ASP A 603 17.99 24.36 27.25
CA ASP A 603 18.85 23.57 26.36
C ASP A 603 18.31 22.12 26.27
N ASN A 604 17.07 22.04 25.79
CA ASN A 604 16.19 20.86 25.82
C ASN A 604 15.46 20.68 24.48
N TYR A 605 16.16 20.85 23.36
CA TYR A 605 15.59 20.79 22.00
C TYR A 605 15.91 19.49 21.25
N VAL A 606 14.99 19.05 20.39
CA VAL A 606 15.17 18.00 19.38
C VAL A 606 15.09 18.63 17.99
N TYR A 607 15.95 18.21 17.07
CA TYR A 607 15.92 18.64 15.66
C TYR A 607 15.72 17.42 14.75
N ALA A 608 14.59 17.36 14.05
CA ALA A 608 14.20 16.24 13.19
C ALA A 608 14.09 16.66 11.72
N ALA A 609 14.77 15.93 10.83
CA ALA A 609 14.63 16.09 9.38
C ALA A 609 13.44 15.29 8.88
N ALA A 610 12.66 15.85 7.95
CA ALA A 610 11.50 15.23 7.33
C ALA A 610 11.57 15.31 5.81
N TYR A 611 10.86 14.42 5.12
CA TYR A 611 10.61 14.51 3.68
C TYR A 611 9.26 13.94 3.28
N ASN A 612 8.75 14.43 2.15
CA ASN A 612 7.60 13.91 1.45
C ASN A 612 8.08 13.23 0.16
N SER A 613 7.83 11.92 0.02
CA SER A 613 8.24 11.14 -1.15
C SER A 613 7.38 11.40 -2.40
N GLY A 614 6.19 12.00 -2.24
CA GLY A 614 5.30 12.27 -3.38
C GLY A 614 5.74 13.46 -4.23
N ASP A 615 6.35 14.47 -3.62
CA ASP A 615 6.84 15.68 -4.31
C ASP A 615 8.34 15.96 -4.08
N TRP A 616 9.04 15.12 -3.31
CA TRP A 616 10.45 15.29 -2.96
C TRP A 616 10.74 16.68 -2.39
N SER A 617 9.90 17.10 -1.44
CA SER A 617 10.15 18.22 -0.53
C SER A 617 10.66 17.73 0.83
N GLY A 618 11.34 18.60 1.56
CA GLY A 618 11.79 18.37 2.93
C GLY A 618 11.33 19.45 3.91
N ASP A 619 11.45 19.15 5.20
CA ASP A 619 11.27 20.12 6.29
C ASP A 619 12.29 19.84 7.41
N MET A 620 12.63 20.89 8.16
CA MET A 620 13.48 20.84 9.34
C MET A 620 12.66 21.36 10.52
N LEU A 621 12.44 20.49 11.51
CA LEU A 621 11.54 20.73 12.64
C LEU A 621 12.32 20.79 13.96
N GLN A 622 12.02 21.79 14.81
CA GLN A 622 12.45 21.81 16.21
C GLN A 622 11.30 21.41 17.14
N TYR A 623 11.58 20.57 18.14
CA TYR A 623 10.71 20.29 19.29
C TYR A 623 11.43 20.60 20.60
N THR A 624 10.71 20.69 21.72
CA THR A 624 11.31 20.72 23.07
C THR A 624 11.13 19.37 23.78
N ILE A 625 11.89 19.14 24.85
CA ILE A 625 11.80 17.99 25.75
C ILE A 625 11.52 18.53 27.15
N ASP A 626 10.50 18.02 27.83
CA ASP A 626 10.32 18.24 29.26
C ASP A 626 11.49 17.59 30.03
N PRO A 627 12.34 18.34 30.75
CA PRO A 627 13.51 17.78 31.44
C PRO A 627 13.14 16.95 32.68
N ASP A 628 11.92 17.09 33.23
CA ASP A 628 11.46 16.35 34.40
C ASP A 628 10.73 15.05 34.02
N THR A 629 10.08 14.99 32.84
CA THR A 629 9.33 13.80 32.36
C THR A 629 9.92 13.10 31.13
N ALA A 630 10.94 13.69 30.50
CA ALA A 630 11.52 13.28 29.20
C ALA A 630 10.54 13.28 28.00
N ALA A 631 9.34 13.84 28.15
CA ALA A 631 8.35 13.91 27.07
C ALA A 631 8.73 14.97 26.02
N VAL A 632 8.73 14.60 24.75
CA VAL A 632 8.88 15.54 23.63
C VAL A 632 7.60 16.36 23.45
N SER A 633 7.71 17.65 23.12
CA SER A 633 6.57 18.51 22.86
C SER A 633 5.72 17.97 21.70
N ALA A 634 4.40 18.09 21.83
CA ALA A 634 3.48 17.80 20.74
C ALA A 634 3.78 18.72 19.54
N ASP A 635 3.76 20.03 19.80
CA ASP A 635 3.95 21.03 18.76
C ASP A 635 5.43 21.30 18.50
N ALA A 636 5.77 21.45 17.21
CA ALA A 636 7.07 21.92 16.79
C ALA A 636 7.19 23.43 17.08
N SER A 637 8.33 23.85 17.64
CA SER A 637 8.62 25.24 17.98
C SER A 637 8.86 26.10 16.73
N TRP A 638 9.43 25.52 15.68
CA TRP A 638 9.50 26.08 14.34
C TRP A 638 9.57 24.97 13.27
N ALA A 639 9.33 25.36 12.02
CA ALA A 639 9.37 24.51 10.82
C ALA A 639 9.98 25.32 9.66
N ALA A 640 11.09 24.86 9.09
CA ALA A 640 11.90 25.67 8.17
C ALA A 640 11.33 25.76 6.74
N GLN A 641 10.62 24.74 6.26
CA GLN A 641 10.06 24.70 4.90
C GLN A 641 9.20 25.94 4.63
N ALA A 642 8.20 26.18 5.48
CA ALA A 642 7.28 27.31 5.34
C ALA A 642 7.97 28.68 5.49
N LEU A 643 9.05 28.78 6.28
CA LEU A 643 9.87 29.99 6.36
C LEU A 643 10.65 30.20 5.06
N LEU A 644 11.19 29.13 4.49
CA LEU A 644 11.98 29.18 3.26
C LEU A 644 11.16 29.55 2.03
N ASP A 645 9.93 29.05 1.93
CA ASP A 645 9.02 29.39 0.84
C ASP A 645 8.64 30.88 0.82
N THR A 646 8.77 31.62 1.95
CA THR A 646 8.63 33.09 1.96
C THR A 646 9.84 33.84 1.39
N LYS A 647 10.99 33.16 1.23
CA LYS A 647 12.25 33.73 0.69
C LYS A 647 12.37 33.58 -0.83
N VAL A 648 11.31 33.13 -1.50
CA VAL A 648 11.29 32.85 -2.94
C VAL A 648 10.02 33.37 -3.62
N ALA A 649 10.13 33.62 -4.93
CA ALA A 649 9.02 33.95 -5.81
C ALA A 649 9.39 33.56 -7.25
N ALA A 650 8.45 33.71 -8.18
CA ALA A 650 8.61 33.32 -9.59
C ALA A 650 9.95 33.77 -10.21
N SER A 651 10.35 35.03 -10.02
CA SER A 651 11.54 35.63 -10.68
C SER A 651 12.50 36.33 -9.71
N SER A 652 12.46 35.98 -8.42
CA SER A 652 13.32 36.57 -7.39
C SER A 652 13.42 35.67 -6.17
N ASP A 653 14.56 35.70 -5.49
CA ASP A 653 14.77 35.01 -4.22
C ASP A 653 15.67 35.85 -3.29
N THR A 654 15.56 35.61 -1.99
CA THR A 654 16.34 36.29 -0.93
C THR A 654 17.22 35.33 -0.13
N ARG A 655 17.33 34.05 -0.54
CA ARG A 655 18.11 33.00 0.15
C ARG A 655 19.62 33.27 0.14
N THR A 656 20.28 33.06 1.28
CA THR A 656 21.72 33.33 1.43
C THR A 656 22.59 32.13 1.02
N ILE A 657 22.51 31.74 -0.26
CA ILE A 657 23.20 30.56 -0.79
C ILE A 657 24.62 30.93 -1.26
N TYR A 658 25.62 30.19 -0.78
CA TYR A 658 27.03 30.30 -1.16
C TYR A 658 27.50 29.11 -2.01
N THR A 659 28.61 29.30 -2.72
CA THR A 659 29.40 28.22 -3.33
C THR A 659 30.89 28.45 -3.08
N TYR A 660 31.70 27.43 -3.32
CA TYR A 660 33.14 27.46 -3.07
C TYR A 660 33.88 28.43 -4.00
N ASP A 661 34.87 29.14 -3.46
CA ASP A 661 35.78 29.98 -4.23
C ASP A 661 37.21 29.89 -3.70
N SER A 662 38.08 29.17 -4.40
CA SER A 662 39.52 29.06 -4.05
C SER A 662 40.29 30.39 -4.05
N GLY A 663 39.73 31.48 -4.58
CA GLY A 663 40.30 32.83 -4.49
C GLY A 663 39.75 33.68 -3.34
N GLY A 664 38.69 33.25 -2.66
CA GLY A 664 38.02 34.02 -1.60
C GLY A 664 38.73 33.95 -0.26
N THR A 665 38.77 35.05 0.50
CA THR A 665 39.43 35.11 1.83
C THR A 665 38.83 34.19 2.89
N ASN A 666 37.61 33.69 2.67
CA ASN A 666 36.91 32.68 3.46
C ASN A 666 36.54 31.43 2.64
N ASN A 667 37.10 31.28 1.44
CA ASN A 667 36.77 30.27 0.43
C ASN A 667 35.30 30.25 -0.07
N LEU A 668 34.53 31.33 0.05
CA LEU A 668 33.11 31.38 -0.34
C LEU A 668 32.77 32.60 -1.22
N LYS A 669 31.85 32.40 -2.17
CA LYS A 669 31.19 33.46 -2.96
C LYS A 669 29.67 33.22 -3.05
N PRO A 670 28.82 34.26 -3.19
CA PRO A 670 27.38 34.06 -3.34
C PRO A 670 27.06 33.30 -4.63
N PHE A 671 26.23 32.26 -4.54
CA PHE A 671 25.85 31.39 -5.66
C PHE A 671 24.85 32.09 -6.60
N LEU A 672 25.36 33.02 -7.40
CA LEU A 672 24.63 33.75 -8.45
C LEU A 672 25.37 33.50 -9.77
N TYR A 673 24.63 33.26 -10.87
CA TYR A 673 25.26 32.99 -12.17
C TYR A 673 26.22 34.11 -12.61
N ALA A 674 25.92 35.37 -12.28
CA ALA A 674 26.83 36.50 -12.52
C ALA A 674 28.23 36.30 -11.89
N ASN A 675 28.29 35.73 -10.67
CA ASN A 675 29.52 35.52 -9.89
C ASN A 675 30.31 34.28 -10.29
N LEU A 676 29.75 33.39 -11.13
CA LEU A 676 30.44 32.19 -11.60
C LEU A 676 31.52 32.54 -12.63
N THR A 677 32.68 31.91 -12.53
CA THR A 677 33.75 32.00 -13.53
C THR A 677 33.31 31.38 -14.87
N ALA A 678 34.05 31.66 -15.95
CA ALA A 678 33.78 31.08 -17.26
C ALA A 678 33.77 29.53 -17.22
N THR A 679 34.65 28.90 -16.44
CA THR A 679 34.68 27.44 -16.25
C THR A 679 33.43 26.94 -15.51
N GLU A 680 33.07 27.58 -14.40
CA GLU A 680 31.92 27.17 -13.58
C GLU A 680 30.58 27.32 -14.33
N LYS A 681 30.46 28.35 -15.16
CA LYS A 681 29.31 28.54 -16.05
C LYS A 681 29.09 27.35 -16.99
N THR A 682 30.16 26.67 -17.42
CA THR A 682 30.04 25.45 -18.24
C THR A 682 29.41 24.25 -17.51
N TYR A 683 29.18 24.30 -16.19
CA TYR A 683 28.37 23.29 -15.49
C TYR A 683 26.86 23.52 -15.62
N PHE A 684 26.41 24.74 -15.92
CA PHE A 684 25.00 25.11 -15.99
C PHE A 684 24.53 25.44 -17.42
N ASP A 685 25.41 26.03 -18.23
CA ASP A 685 25.10 26.37 -19.62
C ASP A 685 25.02 25.10 -20.50
N ASN A 686 24.03 25.11 -21.40
CA ASN A 686 23.80 24.07 -22.43
C ASN A 686 23.63 22.64 -21.88
N LYS A 687 22.97 22.47 -20.73
CA LYS A 687 22.72 21.15 -20.10
C LYS A 687 21.39 20.51 -20.45
N ALA A 688 20.46 21.25 -21.06
CA ALA A 688 19.09 20.77 -21.23
C ALA A 688 18.99 19.54 -22.15
N SER A 689 20.01 19.24 -22.97
CA SER A 689 20.09 17.98 -23.74
C SER A 689 20.10 16.70 -22.90
N ALA A 690 20.32 16.80 -21.58
CA ALA A 690 20.18 15.68 -20.65
C ALA A 690 18.73 15.46 -20.16
N PHE A 691 17.82 16.41 -20.40
CA PHE A 691 16.43 16.31 -19.94
C PHE A 691 15.60 15.43 -20.89
N THR A 692 14.78 14.53 -20.34
CA THR A 692 13.98 13.57 -21.14
C THR A 692 12.96 14.26 -22.05
N GLN A 693 12.41 15.40 -21.63
CA GLN A 693 11.49 16.23 -22.41
C GLN A 693 12.17 17.08 -23.50
N TYR A 694 13.51 17.17 -23.52
CA TYR A 694 14.23 18.15 -24.36
C TYR A 694 13.94 18.01 -25.85
N SER A 695 13.75 16.80 -26.37
CA SER A 695 13.43 16.58 -27.78
C SER A 695 12.14 17.32 -28.20
N GLY A 696 11.10 17.26 -27.38
CA GLY A 696 9.78 17.86 -27.61
C GLY A 696 9.66 19.36 -27.32
N LEU A 697 10.64 19.98 -26.65
CA LEU A 697 10.62 21.42 -26.34
C LEU A 697 10.64 22.28 -27.62
N SER A 698 9.96 23.43 -27.59
CA SER A 698 10.04 24.45 -28.66
C SER A 698 11.45 25.05 -28.78
N ALA A 699 11.75 25.77 -29.87
CA ALA A 699 13.05 26.45 -30.01
C ALA A 699 13.32 27.43 -28.85
N ALA A 700 12.39 28.34 -28.57
CA ALA A 700 12.50 29.29 -27.46
C ALA A 700 12.58 28.57 -26.09
N SER A 701 11.85 27.46 -25.91
CA SER A 701 11.94 26.63 -24.71
C SER A 701 13.33 25.97 -24.56
N LYS A 702 13.99 25.61 -25.66
CA LYS A 702 15.36 25.08 -25.66
C LYS A 702 16.38 26.17 -25.34
N ASP A 703 16.19 27.38 -25.82
CA ASP A 703 17.03 28.54 -25.48
C ASP A 703 16.91 28.88 -23.99
N ASP A 704 15.68 28.96 -23.46
CA ASP A 704 15.42 29.18 -22.02
C ASP A 704 16.01 28.05 -21.14
N ALA A 705 15.97 26.80 -21.60
CA ALA A 705 16.46 25.64 -20.82
C ALA A 705 17.99 25.51 -20.84
N ASN A 706 18.64 25.95 -21.91
CA ASN A 706 20.11 25.94 -22.03
C ASN A 706 20.78 27.16 -21.36
N SER A 707 20.00 28.16 -20.94
CA SER A 707 20.47 29.29 -20.14
C SER A 707 20.87 28.84 -18.73
N GLY A 708 22.18 28.80 -18.44
CA GLY A 708 22.67 28.47 -17.10
C GLY A 708 22.24 29.47 -16.04
N ASN A 709 21.89 30.70 -16.42
CA ASN A 709 21.26 31.67 -15.52
C ASN A 709 19.86 31.23 -15.08
N ASN A 710 19.05 30.69 -15.99
CA ASN A 710 17.72 30.16 -15.65
C ASN A 710 17.84 28.92 -14.76
N LEU A 711 18.82 28.04 -15.02
CA LEU A 711 19.06 26.85 -14.21
C LEU A 711 19.58 27.18 -12.81
N VAL A 712 20.52 28.10 -12.67
CA VAL A 712 21.00 28.59 -11.35
C VAL A 712 19.85 29.23 -10.57
N ASN A 713 19.05 30.09 -11.19
CA ASN A 713 17.89 30.71 -10.53
C ASN A 713 16.84 29.68 -10.08
N TYR A 714 16.58 28.65 -10.89
CA TYR A 714 15.73 27.52 -10.50
C TYR A 714 16.29 26.78 -9.27
N LEU A 715 17.59 26.44 -9.28
CA LEU A 715 18.25 25.80 -8.14
C LEU A 715 18.21 26.65 -6.87
N ARG A 716 18.30 27.99 -6.99
CA ARG A 716 18.09 28.91 -5.86
C ARG A 716 16.65 28.88 -5.31
N GLY A 717 15.66 28.60 -6.15
CA GLY A 717 14.24 28.49 -5.75
C GLY A 717 13.24 29.27 -6.61
N GLN A 718 13.65 29.87 -7.73
CA GLN A 718 12.76 30.69 -8.57
C GLN A 718 11.86 29.83 -9.49
N THR A 719 10.55 29.99 -9.37
CA THR A 719 9.54 29.06 -9.95
C THR A 719 9.03 29.40 -11.36
N ASN A 720 9.43 30.53 -11.98
CA ASN A 720 8.91 31.01 -13.28
C ASN A 720 9.13 30.07 -14.49
N ASN A 721 9.94 29.02 -14.37
CA ASN A 721 10.20 28.05 -15.44
C ASN A 721 9.66 26.63 -15.12
N GLU A 722 8.91 26.48 -14.04
CA GLU A 722 8.38 25.19 -13.58
C GLU A 722 7.06 24.86 -14.28
N ASP A 723 5.97 25.47 -13.84
CA ASP A 723 4.60 25.04 -14.16
C ASP A 723 4.13 25.47 -15.57
N ASN A 724 4.20 26.78 -15.87
CA ASN A 724 3.71 27.34 -17.15
C ASN A 724 4.60 27.07 -18.38
N LYS A 725 5.73 26.38 -18.22
CA LYS A 725 6.68 26.09 -19.31
C LYS A 725 7.12 24.62 -19.41
N LEU A 726 6.92 23.81 -18.37
CA LEU A 726 7.44 22.43 -18.26
C LEU A 726 8.95 22.32 -18.53
N LEU A 727 9.71 23.34 -18.09
CA LEU A 727 11.14 23.43 -18.36
C LEU A 727 11.97 22.67 -17.32
N TYR A 728 11.66 22.89 -16.04
CA TYR A 728 12.24 22.22 -14.88
C TYR A 728 11.15 21.51 -14.06
N ARG A 729 11.55 20.68 -13.08
CA ARG A 729 10.61 19.99 -12.18
C ARG A 729 9.78 21.01 -11.39
N ASN A 730 8.45 20.84 -11.40
CA ASN A 730 7.54 21.58 -10.52
C ASN A 730 7.71 21.12 -9.06
N ARG A 731 7.73 22.08 -8.14
CA ARG A 731 7.96 21.90 -6.70
C ARG A 731 6.83 22.54 -5.89
N SER A 732 6.24 21.79 -4.96
CA SER A 732 5.33 22.32 -3.94
C SER A 732 6.04 23.28 -2.99
N HIS A 733 7.30 22.96 -2.64
CA HIS A 733 8.14 23.65 -1.68
C HIS A 733 9.59 23.73 -2.19
N VAL A 734 10.34 24.77 -1.83
CA VAL A 734 11.73 24.94 -2.30
C VAL A 734 12.75 24.12 -1.51
N LEU A 735 12.45 23.74 -0.26
CA LEU A 735 13.32 22.89 0.55
C LEU A 735 13.32 21.45 0.03
N GLY A 736 14.49 20.93 -0.38
CA GLY A 736 14.65 19.56 -0.86
C GLY A 736 14.50 18.50 0.23
N ASP A 737 14.23 17.27 -0.18
CA ASP A 737 14.08 16.10 0.71
C ASP A 737 15.38 15.77 1.47
N MET A 738 15.25 15.38 2.74
CA MET A 738 16.35 15.09 3.66
C MET A 738 16.40 13.60 4.02
N VAL A 739 16.55 12.73 3.01
CA VAL A 739 16.55 11.27 3.20
C VAL A 739 17.89 10.81 3.81
N ASN A 740 17.82 10.07 4.92
CA ASN A 740 18.95 9.54 5.69
C ASN A 740 19.95 10.60 6.20
N ALA A 741 19.60 11.90 6.12
CA ALA A 741 20.40 12.98 6.66
C ALA A 741 20.18 13.13 8.16
N GLN A 742 21.27 13.24 8.95
CA GLN A 742 21.19 13.53 10.38
C GLN A 742 21.48 15.04 10.61
N PRO A 743 20.55 15.80 11.20
CA PRO A 743 20.83 17.18 11.58
C PRO A 743 21.94 17.25 12.64
N THR A 744 22.80 18.27 12.53
CA THR A 744 23.92 18.50 13.45
C THR A 744 23.75 19.87 14.10
N TYR A 745 23.38 19.87 15.38
CA TYR A 745 23.30 21.09 16.19
C TYR A 745 24.71 21.57 16.59
N VAL A 746 24.97 22.86 16.39
CA VAL A 746 26.26 23.52 16.67
C VAL A 746 26.01 24.81 17.44
N HIS A 747 26.63 24.94 18.61
CA HIS A 747 26.49 26.09 19.51
C HIS A 747 27.83 26.41 20.21
N GLN A 748 27.82 27.29 21.21
CA GLN A 748 29.02 27.61 21.99
C GLN A 748 29.43 26.42 22.89
N PRO A 749 30.69 25.95 22.87
CA PRO A 749 31.10 24.75 23.62
C PRO A 749 30.96 24.91 25.14
N GLN A 750 30.09 24.11 25.76
CA GLN A 750 29.84 24.16 27.21
C GLN A 750 31.00 23.58 28.05
N PHE A 751 31.64 22.50 27.59
CA PHE A 751 32.76 21.86 28.29
C PHE A 751 34.05 22.70 28.26
N SER A 752 34.98 22.42 29.16
CA SER A 752 36.27 23.12 29.26
C SER A 752 37.41 22.11 29.26
N TYR A 753 38.19 22.05 28.18
CA TYR A 753 39.38 21.22 28.08
C TYR A 753 40.66 22.07 28.22
N VAL A 754 41.75 21.42 28.61
CA VAL A 754 43.07 22.05 28.82
C VAL A 754 43.93 22.13 27.56
N ASP A 755 43.38 21.74 26.40
CA ASP A 755 44.09 21.73 25.13
C ASP A 755 44.49 23.12 24.65
N ALA A 756 45.62 23.20 23.95
CA ALA A 756 46.14 24.44 23.39
C ALA A 756 45.09 25.08 22.46
N ASN A 757 44.88 26.39 22.63
CA ASN A 757 43.87 27.21 21.93
C ASN A 757 42.40 26.88 22.25
N TYR A 758 42.05 25.82 23.00
CA TYR A 758 40.65 25.50 23.28
C TYR A 758 39.91 26.63 24.02
N ALA A 759 40.57 27.30 24.97
CA ALA A 759 40.00 28.46 25.66
C ALA A 759 39.63 29.61 24.70
N ALA A 760 40.44 29.86 23.66
CA ALA A 760 40.15 30.87 22.64
C ALA A 760 39.04 30.40 21.68
N PHE A 761 39.05 29.13 21.28
CA PHE A 761 38.00 28.49 20.49
C PHE A 761 36.63 28.59 21.18
N LYS A 762 36.57 28.33 22.49
CA LYS A 762 35.36 28.45 23.32
C LYS A 762 34.90 29.89 23.52
N ALA A 763 35.83 30.85 23.62
CA ALA A 763 35.53 32.26 23.79
C ALA A 763 35.06 32.96 22.49
N ALA A 764 35.30 32.37 21.32
CA ALA A 764 34.79 32.89 20.06
C ALA A 764 33.25 32.82 20.00
N PRO A 765 32.55 33.92 19.66
CA PRO A 765 31.10 33.94 19.58
C PRO A 765 30.60 33.04 18.44
N ARG A 766 29.48 32.36 18.68
CA ARG A 766 28.80 31.49 17.70
C ARG A 766 27.30 31.62 17.91
N ASN A 767 26.56 31.78 16.82
CA ASN A 767 25.11 31.55 16.84
C ASN A 767 24.85 30.06 17.01
N ALA A 768 23.69 29.71 17.55
CA ALA A 768 23.23 28.33 17.60
C ALA A 768 22.62 27.98 16.23
N MET A 769 23.17 26.97 15.56
CA MET A 769 22.80 26.60 14.19
C MET A 769 22.51 25.09 14.09
N VAL A 770 21.67 24.69 13.13
CA VAL A 770 21.40 23.30 12.78
C VAL A 770 21.81 23.07 11.33
N TYR A 771 22.78 22.18 11.10
CA TYR A 771 23.29 21.85 9.77
C TYR A 771 22.75 20.49 9.30
N VAL A 772 22.27 20.40 8.06
CA VAL A 772 21.73 19.15 7.49
C VAL A 772 21.91 19.14 5.97
N GLY A 773 22.25 17.99 5.39
CA GLY A 773 22.35 17.82 3.94
C GLY A 773 20.98 17.58 3.31
N GLY A 774 20.69 18.28 2.21
CA GLY A 774 19.52 18.04 1.36
C GLY A 774 19.89 17.25 0.11
N ASN A 775 18.95 16.43 -0.38
CA ASN A 775 19.09 15.70 -1.64
C ASN A 775 18.96 16.60 -2.88
N ASP A 776 18.57 17.87 -2.69
CA ASP A 776 18.73 18.94 -3.69
C ASP A 776 20.22 19.30 -3.98
N GLY A 777 21.15 18.72 -3.22
CA GLY A 777 22.58 18.92 -3.34
C GLY A 777 23.13 20.04 -2.46
N MET A 778 22.34 20.59 -1.53
CA MET A 778 22.75 21.66 -0.62
C MET A 778 23.13 21.14 0.77
N LEU A 779 23.91 21.95 1.49
CA LEU A 779 24.08 21.84 2.94
C LEU A 779 23.32 23.03 3.55
N HIS A 780 22.17 22.76 4.15
CA HIS A 780 21.35 23.77 4.82
C HIS A 780 21.94 24.10 6.19
N ALA A 781 21.70 25.33 6.65
CA ALA A 781 22.18 25.84 7.92
C ALA A 781 21.12 26.76 8.54
N PHE A 782 20.29 26.23 9.43
CA PHE A 782 19.17 26.95 10.03
C PHE A 782 19.55 27.58 11.36
N ASP A 783 19.11 28.81 11.65
CA ASP A 783 19.19 29.38 13.01
C ASP A 783 18.37 28.51 13.97
N ALA A 784 19.00 28.02 15.02
CA ALA A 784 18.38 27.06 15.94
C ALA A 784 17.22 27.65 16.77
N THR A 785 17.10 28.98 16.84
CA THR A 785 16.05 29.69 17.59
C THR A 785 14.85 30.00 16.71
N ALA A 786 15.09 30.38 15.45
CA ALA A 786 14.06 30.88 14.53
C ALA A 786 13.63 29.89 13.44
N GLY A 787 14.49 28.93 13.05
CA GLY A 787 14.29 28.07 11.89
C GLY A 787 14.66 28.70 10.54
N ASP A 788 15.26 29.90 10.55
CA ASP A 788 15.65 30.66 9.37
C ASP A 788 16.92 30.08 8.69
N GLU A 789 16.83 29.75 7.39
CA GLU A 789 17.99 29.56 6.46
C GLU A 789 18.63 30.88 5.97
#